data_AF-A0A954H6I6-F1
#
_entry.id   AF-A0A954H6I6-F1
#
_cell.length_a   1.000
_cell.length_b   1.000
_cell.length_c   1.000
_cell.angle_alpha   90.00
_cell.angle_beta   90.00
_cell.angle_gamma   90.00
#
_symmetry.space_group_name_H-M   'P 1'
#
loop_
_entity.id
_entity.type
_entity.pdbx_description
1 polymer ?
#
loop_
_entity_poly.entity_id
_entity_poly.type
_entity_poly.pdbx_seq_one_letter_code
_entity_poly.pdbx_strand_id
1 'polypeptide(L)'
;MNQEATNTTLVCEKGFQTAAEFMANGDYKAALRLLLEEPFPDDAQQRLAAECHFQIGEDAQAADVVAQIEAKLPSDHVLMGKYLLHAQQWVAAEKALRFALSVDRSVPEGHFWLARTLMKGETYLFDRALLLEVCELLSAACRSPEAKPDAYLTLERLYSSGYEAKSDDSIFLLGNGLDKYPDNAEIRFRLVECLVFSLGDIAAARELISPLLLQKELQPNWIWAAYTIARSQGNLTEALRWIDELLLPDSDAENESRNTGLNQIRGELQLALNDLKGAFHSFHAEISVKPSVDLVLPLFGLAIVALRDGDSSKARENIELGVRSWADCFPEVLPGETDHVMGHYNQFDAIELLMRELAVSKYGPELSDLAAQIAYLSDRIDSDVISMARLLEVAETIEHPVVDLDLSCGYCKEGDWRNAVQHHLRFCSELSKRKLESHFHWIRPFYDFTGKPDVRESLSIHKTAVSALNDIRGCEPDFVSTFVLPFYRGFWRSILFEAGLWAEALDVTTYLHKAVTDDTALQFDFAYCLQSTDEKQQAIDAYRALLWSEPDEASALHNLSLLIEDEDFDEAIALSNRTLEISPDNELFQRRYTSLRQTLERRSEEQAAQDRERTRQLDFQKTARERFPQLDFHKRRILTAMTVITEFDDLDHLAELSGTGPQFMEGNWRRLVELGMVVEDESGKWIVNSHVLDLVQRERSHSVAITFIRADDRVAYKPVFNSKLEYVVYNVMIGLFPNHLVFPNMALQTIFQYDKIEEHVDADTFRYFLMSQVDLCITSTSSYLPIVGFEIDSHYHDSEAQKERDVKKNRLFQVGGVPLLRLRPHGQPNEAAIRKDIIDAVRNLGGQLRDVAHRSEGLVKLDFEVDFETFGNETQPTVQ
;
A
#
# COMPACT_ATOMS: atom_id res chain seq x y z
N MET A 1 44.86 38.84 25.25
CA MET A 1 43.59 38.18 24.89
C MET A 1 42.36 39.10 25.02
N ASN A 2 42.14 39.88 26.09
CA ASN A 2 40.95 40.75 26.17
C ASN A 2 40.99 42.08 25.38
N GLN A 3 42.15 42.54 24.88
CA GLN A 3 42.28 43.77 24.08
C GLN A 3 42.19 43.55 22.56
N GLU A 4 42.50 42.34 22.06
CA GLU A 4 42.30 42.01 20.64
C GLU A 4 40.83 41.74 20.35
N ALA A 5 40.14 40.98 21.20
CA ALA A 5 38.70 40.72 21.05
C ALA A 5 37.86 42.01 20.99
N THR A 6 38.16 43.02 21.82
CA THR A 6 37.42 44.30 21.84
C THR A 6 37.70 45.19 20.62
N ASN A 7 38.89 45.11 20.02
CA ASN A 7 39.20 45.85 18.79
C ASN A 7 38.59 45.18 17.56
N THR A 8 38.47 43.85 17.52
CA THR A 8 37.82 43.14 16.42
C THR A 8 36.30 43.41 16.39
N THR A 9 35.63 43.43 17.54
CA THR A 9 34.18 43.73 17.62
C THR A 9 33.85 45.16 17.15
N LEU A 10 34.71 46.13 17.47
CA LEU A 10 34.53 47.55 17.09
C LEU A 10 34.79 47.81 15.59
N VAL A 11 35.58 46.96 14.93
CA VAL A 11 35.83 47.00 13.48
C VAL A 11 34.68 46.34 12.72
N CYS A 12 34.15 45.19 13.19
CA CYS A 12 32.96 44.55 12.61
C CYS A 12 31.72 45.46 12.68
N GLU A 13 31.48 46.15 13.80
CA GLU A 13 30.34 47.08 13.93
C GLU A 13 30.42 48.27 12.96
N LYS A 14 31.63 48.78 12.68
CA LYS A 14 31.83 49.83 11.65
C LYS A 14 31.64 49.31 10.24
N GLY A 15 32.15 48.11 9.92
CA GLY A 15 31.93 47.47 8.61
C GLY A 15 30.44 47.22 8.33
N PHE A 16 29.69 46.78 9.34
CA PHE A 16 28.24 46.56 9.29
C PHE A 16 27.45 47.84 9.00
N GLN A 17 27.75 48.94 9.69
CA GLN A 17 27.12 50.25 9.41
C GLN A 17 27.43 50.75 8.00
N THR A 18 28.65 50.52 7.51
CA THR A 18 29.08 50.97 6.18
C THR A 18 28.41 50.15 5.06
N ALA A 19 28.22 48.84 5.24
CA ALA A 19 27.50 48.00 4.28
C ALA A 19 26.01 48.39 4.17
N ALA A 20 25.35 48.66 5.30
CA ALA A 20 23.97 49.14 5.32
C ALA A 20 23.82 50.51 4.63
N GLU A 21 24.81 51.41 4.76
CA GLU A 21 24.84 52.69 4.03
C GLU A 21 24.97 52.50 2.52
N PHE A 22 25.78 51.54 2.05
CA PHE A 22 25.86 51.21 0.62
C PHE A 22 24.55 50.63 0.08
N MET A 23 23.88 49.76 0.84
CA MET A 23 22.55 49.24 0.48
C MET A 23 21.50 50.36 0.41
N ALA A 24 21.50 51.29 1.36
CA ALA A 24 20.58 52.44 1.35
C ALA A 24 20.78 53.36 0.14
N ASN A 25 21.98 53.39 -0.43
CA ASN A 25 22.31 54.12 -1.66
C ASN A 25 22.13 53.27 -2.94
N GLY A 26 21.69 52.01 -2.82
CA GLY A 26 21.47 51.09 -3.94
C GLY A 26 22.73 50.42 -4.51
N ASP A 27 23.89 50.53 -3.86
CA ASP A 27 25.13 49.89 -4.29
C ASP A 27 25.35 48.54 -3.59
N TYR A 28 24.55 47.55 -4.01
CA TYR A 28 24.56 46.20 -3.44
C TYR A 28 25.85 45.43 -3.71
N LYS A 29 26.59 45.76 -4.79
CA LYS A 29 27.87 45.11 -5.10
C LYS A 29 28.97 45.57 -4.16
N ALA A 30 29.02 46.86 -3.82
CA ALA A 30 29.97 47.37 -2.84
C ALA A 30 29.65 46.85 -1.43
N ALA A 31 28.37 46.82 -1.05
CA ALA A 31 27.92 46.25 0.21
C ALA A 31 28.31 44.77 0.35
N LEU A 32 28.06 43.96 -0.69
CA LEU A 32 28.38 42.54 -0.69
C LEU A 32 29.89 42.27 -0.55
N ARG A 33 30.75 43.05 -1.22
CA ARG A 33 32.22 42.90 -1.08
C ARG A 33 32.67 43.09 0.35
N LEU A 34 32.13 44.09 1.05
CA LEU A 34 32.46 44.34 2.46
C LEU A 34 31.98 43.21 3.38
N LEU A 35 30.81 42.65 3.08
CA LEU A 35 30.24 41.52 3.84
C LEU A 35 31.02 40.21 3.61
N LEU A 36 31.63 40.02 2.44
CA LEU A 36 32.43 38.83 2.09
C LEU A 36 33.90 38.91 2.54
N GLU A 37 34.41 40.08 2.90
CA GLU A 37 35.78 40.27 3.41
C GLU A 37 35.96 39.81 4.88
N GLU A 38 34.86 39.59 5.60
CA GLU A 38 34.81 39.10 6.97
C GLU A 38 34.97 37.56 7.01
N PRO A 39 35.94 37.00 7.75
CA PRO A 39 36.23 35.56 7.74
C PRO A 39 35.19 34.70 8.50
N PHE A 40 34.34 35.31 9.33
CA PHE A 40 33.28 34.64 10.09
C PHE A 40 32.05 35.54 10.21
N PRO A 41 31.23 35.67 9.15
CA PRO A 41 30.07 36.54 9.18
C PRO A 41 29.02 35.97 10.15
N ASP A 42 28.47 36.84 11.01
CA ASP A 42 27.37 36.46 11.90
C ASP A 42 26.05 36.31 11.12
N ASP A 43 25.03 35.73 11.77
CA ASP A 43 23.71 35.51 11.15
C ASP A 43 23.06 36.82 10.63
N ALA A 44 23.39 38.00 11.18
CA ALA A 44 22.84 39.27 10.70
C ALA A 44 23.54 39.73 9.41
N GLN A 45 24.86 39.57 9.35
CA GLN A 45 25.67 39.82 8.16
C GLN A 45 25.30 38.87 7.02
N GLN A 46 25.05 37.60 7.32
CA GLN A 46 24.60 36.61 6.33
C GLN A 46 23.24 36.96 5.73
N ARG A 47 22.28 37.46 6.53
CA ARG A 47 20.99 37.96 6.00
C ARG A 47 21.16 39.14 5.05
N LEU A 48 22.03 40.10 5.38
CA LEU A 48 22.32 41.25 4.51
C LEU A 48 23.05 40.82 3.23
N ALA A 49 23.97 39.86 3.33
CA ALA A 49 24.69 39.32 2.17
C ALA A 49 23.74 38.59 1.22
N ALA A 50 22.80 37.80 1.76
CA ALA A 50 21.76 37.14 0.97
C ALA A 50 20.87 38.15 0.23
N GLU A 51 20.44 39.22 0.90
CA GLU A 51 19.66 40.28 0.25
C GLU A 51 20.49 41.01 -0.83
N CYS A 52 21.77 41.26 -0.60
CA CYS A 52 22.64 41.85 -1.62
C CYS A 52 22.77 40.94 -2.85
N HIS A 53 22.97 39.63 -2.68
CA HIS A 53 22.98 38.65 -3.78
C HIS A 53 21.67 38.65 -4.57
N PHE A 54 20.53 38.72 -3.88
CA PHE A 54 19.22 38.80 -4.54
C PHE A 54 19.07 40.07 -5.38
N GLN A 55 19.44 41.24 -4.82
CA GLN A 55 19.31 42.53 -5.51
C GLN A 55 20.22 42.66 -6.75
N ILE A 56 21.29 41.86 -6.85
CA ILE A 56 22.16 41.80 -8.04
C ILE A 56 21.80 40.68 -9.02
N GLY A 57 20.74 39.91 -8.75
CA GLY A 57 20.22 38.84 -9.61
C GLY A 57 20.88 37.47 -9.43
N GLU A 58 21.58 37.25 -8.31
CA GLU A 58 22.26 35.99 -7.98
C GLU A 58 21.39 35.13 -7.04
N ASP A 59 20.17 34.80 -7.48
CA ASP A 59 19.10 34.22 -6.65
C ASP A 59 19.49 32.90 -5.98
N ALA A 60 20.18 32.01 -6.70
CA ALA A 60 20.64 30.73 -6.15
C ALA A 60 21.70 30.93 -5.05
N GLN A 61 22.60 31.91 -5.22
CA GLN A 61 23.61 32.23 -4.22
C GLN A 61 22.97 32.89 -2.99
N ALA A 62 21.95 33.73 -3.18
CA ALA A 62 21.17 34.28 -2.08
C ALA A 62 20.54 33.16 -1.22
N ALA A 63 19.95 32.14 -1.86
CA ALA A 63 19.44 30.97 -1.15
C ALA A 63 20.56 30.20 -0.41
N ASP A 64 21.70 29.95 -1.05
CA ASP A 64 22.84 29.26 -0.42
C ASP A 64 23.38 30.01 0.81
N VAL A 65 23.43 31.35 0.78
CA VAL A 65 23.84 32.16 1.94
C VAL A 65 22.84 32.01 3.09
N VAL A 66 21.54 32.06 2.82
CA VAL A 66 20.51 31.82 3.86
C VAL A 66 20.64 30.40 4.42
N ALA A 67 21.07 29.42 3.62
CA ALA A 67 21.24 28.03 4.06
C ALA A 67 22.33 27.88 5.13
N GLN A 68 23.31 28.80 5.15
CA GLN A 68 24.46 28.78 6.05
C GLN A 68 24.19 29.43 7.42
N ILE A 69 23.06 30.12 7.59
CA ILE A 69 22.64 30.71 8.87
C ILE A 69 22.49 29.62 9.93
N GLU A 70 23.14 29.78 11.08
CA GLU A 70 23.13 28.77 12.14
C GLU A 70 21.81 28.80 12.92
N ALA A 71 21.37 29.98 13.38
CA ALA A 71 20.11 30.17 14.09
C ALA A 71 19.01 30.73 13.17
N LYS A 72 18.51 29.89 12.25
CA LYS A 72 17.45 30.29 11.32
C LYS A 72 16.13 30.59 12.05
N LEU A 73 15.59 31.76 11.76
CA LEU A 73 14.23 32.17 12.11
C LEU A 73 13.23 31.66 11.05
N PRO A 74 11.92 31.63 11.38
CA PRO A 74 10.89 31.36 10.37
C PRO A 74 10.96 32.33 9.18
N SER A 75 11.28 33.60 9.43
CA SER A 75 11.51 34.61 8.38
C SER A 75 12.65 34.26 7.43
N ASP A 76 13.70 33.59 7.91
CA ASP A 76 14.83 33.17 7.07
C ASP A 76 14.40 32.05 6.11
N HIS A 77 13.50 31.15 6.55
CA HIS A 77 12.92 30.14 5.68
C HIS A 77 11.98 30.73 4.62
N VAL A 78 11.31 31.85 4.93
CA VAL A 78 10.51 32.60 3.94
C VAL A 78 11.42 33.27 2.90
N LEU A 79 12.51 33.92 3.32
CA LEU A 79 13.49 34.49 2.40
C LEU A 79 14.12 33.42 1.50
N MET A 80 14.50 32.29 2.09
CA MET A 80 14.97 31.10 1.37
C MET A 80 13.97 30.68 0.29
N GLY A 81 12.69 30.52 0.67
CA GLY A 81 11.62 30.16 -0.25
C GLY A 81 11.46 31.13 -1.41
N LYS A 82 11.47 32.43 -1.12
CA LYS A 82 11.43 33.51 -2.13
C LYS A 82 12.61 33.41 -3.10
N TYR A 83 13.84 33.27 -2.61
CA TYR A 83 15.03 33.21 -3.46
C TYR A 83 15.06 31.95 -4.33
N LEU A 84 14.70 30.80 -3.76
CA LEU A 84 14.56 29.54 -4.50
C LEU A 84 13.47 29.61 -5.58
N LEU A 85 12.37 30.32 -5.30
CA LEU A 85 11.31 30.56 -6.28
C LEU A 85 11.83 31.34 -7.49
N HIS A 86 12.56 32.44 -7.24
CA HIS A 86 13.20 33.24 -8.30
C HIS A 86 14.28 32.45 -9.07
N ALA A 87 15.03 31.60 -8.38
CA ALA A 87 15.99 30.67 -8.97
C ALA A 87 15.35 29.48 -9.73
N GLN A 88 14.02 29.45 -9.85
CA GLN A 88 13.24 28.39 -10.50
C GLN A 88 13.39 26.99 -9.86
N GLN A 89 13.61 26.93 -8.54
CA GLN A 89 13.70 25.70 -7.75
C GLN A 89 12.43 25.48 -6.90
N TRP A 90 11.34 25.14 -7.58
CA TRP A 90 9.96 25.17 -7.05
C TRP A 90 9.72 24.22 -5.88
N VAL A 91 10.13 22.96 -6.00
CA VAL A 91 9.94 21.94 -4.94
C VAL A 91 10.69 22.32 -3.67
N ALA A 92 11.92 22.84 -3.82
CA ALA A 92 12.72 23.31 -2.70
C ALA A 92 12.12 24.57 -2.06
N ALA A 93 11.61 25.50 -2.88
CA ALA A 93 10.92 26.70 -2.42
C ALA A 93 9.66 26.35 -1.62
N GLU A 94 8.82 25.46 -2.12
CA GLU A 94 7.60 25.00 -1.45
C GLU A 94 7.94 24.38 -0.09
N LYS A 95 8.92 23.46 -0.06
CA LYS A 95 9.35 22.80 1.18
C LYS A 95 9.83 23.82 2.23
N ALA A 96 10.62 24.81 1.83
CA ALA A 96 11.11 25.86 2.72
C ALA A 96 9.95 26.71 3.29
N LEU A 97 8.99 27.08 2.44
CA LEU A 97 7.84 27.92 2.81
C LEU A 97 6.84 27.18 3.70
N ARG A 98 6.54 25.91 3.40
CA ARG A 98 5.70 25.05 4.25
C ARG A 98 6.34 24.85 5.61
N PHE A 99 7.66 24.68 5.68
CA PHE A 99 8.39 24.61 6.95
C PHE A 99 8.28 25.93 7.73
N ALA A 100 8.47 27.08 7.08
CA ALA A 100 8.33 28.38 7.75
C ALA A 100 6.97 28.54 8.43
N LEU A 101 5.89 28.19 7.71
CA LEU A 101 4.52 28.30 8.20
C LEU A 101 4.13 27.22 9.22
N SER A 102 4.81 26.05 9.23
CA SER A 102 4.59 25.05 10.27
C SER A 102 5.19 25.48 11.62
N VAL A 103 6.28 26.24 11.59
CA VAL A 103 6.92 26.82 12.78
C VAL A 103 6.19 28.07 13.25
N ASP A 104 5.84 28.98 12.34
CA ASP A 104 5.13 30.22 12.66
C ASP A 104 4.10 30.59 11.58
N ARG A 105 2.83 30.31 11.88
CA ARG A 105 1.68 30.66 11.03
C ARG A 105 1.35 32.15 11.01
N SER A 106 2.06 32.99 11.76
CA SER A 106 1.83 34.43 11.75
C SER A 106 2.69 35.16 10.71
N VAL A 107 3.68 34.50 10.09
CA VAL A 107 4.60 35.11 9.12
C VAL A 107 3.86 35.42 7.81
N PRO A 108 3.54 36.70 7.53
CA PRO A 108 2.64 37.05 6.44
C PRO A 108 3.22 36.79 5.06
N GLU A 109 4.50 37.10 4.88
CA GLU A 109 5.21 36.89 3.62
C GLU A 109 5.29 35.40 3.26
N GLY A 110 5.31 34.51 4.25
CA GLY A 110 5.32 33.06 4.01
C GLY A 110 4.08 32.59 3.27
N HIS A 111 2.90 33.11 3.64
CA HIS A 111 1.64 32.76 2.97
C HIS A 111 1.60 33.26 1.52
N PHE A 112 2.03 34.51 1.28
CA PHE A 112 2.07 35.08 -0.06
C PHE A 112 3.02 34.33 -0.98
N TRP A 113 4.25 34.07 -0.52
CA TRP A 113 5.24 33.37 -1.33
C TRP A 113 4.88 31.89 -1.53
N LEU A 114 4.27 31.22 -0.55
CA LEU A 114 3.79 29.86 -0.74
C LEU A 114 2.69 29.81 -1.79
N ALA A 115 1.69 30.69 -1.71
CA ALA A 115 0.67 30.80 -2.74
C ALA A 115 1.29 31.03 -4.13
N ARG A 116 2.27 31.93 -4.23
CA ARG A 116 2.97 32.20 -5.50
C ARG A 116 3.71 30.99 -6.06
N THR A 117 4.32 30.17 -5.19
CA THR A 117 4.98 28.91 -5.56
C THR A 117 3.98 27.89 -6.08
N LEU A 118 2.86 27.71 -5.37
CA LEU A 118 1.81 26.74 -5.73
C LEU A 118 1.07 27.13 -7.01
N MET A 119 0.97 28.43 -7.31
CA MET A 119 0.36 28.93 -8.54
C MET A 119 1.20 28.69 -9.80
N LYS A 120 2.34 28.02 -9.70
CA LYS A 120 3.27 27.88 -10.81
C LYS A 120 2.89 26.69 -11.71
N GLY A 121 2.82 26.96 -13.02
CA GLY A 121 2.48 25.95 -14.03
C GLY A 121 0.98 25.76 -14.23
N GLU A 122 0.14 26.63 -13.67
CA GLU A 122 -1.32 26.67 -13.85
C GLU A 122 -2.08 25.40 -13.43
N THR A 123 -1.40 24.39 -12.89
CA THR A 123 -1.97 23.14 -12.39
C THR A 123 -3.00 23.37 -11.28
N TYR A 124 -2.79 24.40 -10.45
CA TYR A 124 -3.73 24.81 -9.40
C TYR A 124 -5.12 25.18 -9.91
N LEU A 125 -5.29 25.56 -11.19
CA LEU A 125 -6.62 25.81 -11.77
C LEU A 125 -7.42 24.52 -11.97
N PHE A 126 -6.75 23.37 -12.03
CA PHE A 126 -7.37 22.06 -12.29
C PHE A 126 -7.53 21.20 -11.03
N ASP A 127 -6.91 21.58 -9.93
CA ASP A 127 -7.03 20.94 -8.63
C ASP A 127 -7.79 21.85 -7.65
N ARG A 128 -9.05 21.48 -7.35
CA ARG A 128 -9.92 22.25 -6.46
C ARG A 128 -9.35 22.38 -5.03
N ALA A 129 -8.64 21.37 -4.53
CA ALA A 129 -8.05 21.41 -3.20
C ALA A 129 -6.86 22.38 -3.17
N LEU A 130 -6.01 22.31 -4.20
CA LEU A 130 -4.88 23.22 -4.34
C LEU A 130 -5.33 24.68 -4.55
N LEU A 131 -6.37 24.91 -5.35
CA LEU A 131 -6.96 26.23 -5.54
C LEU A 131 -7.49 26.82 -4.22
N LEU A 132 -8.20 26.01 -3.43
CA LEU A 132 -8.69 26.42 -2.11
C LEU A 132 -7.52 26.81 -1.19
N GLU A 133 -6.48 25.99 -1.16
CA GLU A 133 -5.26 26.28 -0.39
C GLU A 133 -4.64 27.61 -0.81
N VAL A 134 -4.47 27.85 -2.11
CA VAL A 134 -3.93 29.12 -2.64
C VAL A 134 -4.79 30.31 -2.20
N CYS A 135 -6.12 30.21 -2.30
CA CYS A 135 -7.04 31.25 -1.87
C CYS A 135 -6.95 31.52 -0.36
N GLU A 136 -6.84 30.48 0.47
CA GLU A 136 -6.69 30.60 1.92
C GLU A 136 -5.37 31.27 2.30
N LEU A 137 -4.27 30.88 1.65
CA LEU A 137 -2.95 31.47 1.85
C LEU A 137 -2.95 32.96 1.48
N LEU A 138 -3.47 33.33 0.31
CA LEU A 138 -3.56 34.73 -0.08
C LEU A 138 -4.49 35.54 0.84
N SER A 139 -5.59 34.94 1.31
CA SER A 139 -6.49 35.57 2.28
C SER A 139 -5.82 35.80 3.63
N ALA A 140 -4.96 34.88 4.08
CA ALA A 140 -4.13 35.07 5.26
C ALA A 140 -3.08 36.18 5.04
N ALA A 141 -2.44 36.22 3.87
CA ALA A 141 -1.51 37.28 3.51
C ALA A 141 -2.17 38.67 3.52
N CYS A 142 -3.38 38.81 2.98
CA CYS A 142 -4.13 40.07 2.92
C CYS A 142 -4.58 40.61 4.29
N ARG A 143 -4.72 39.74 5.30
CA ARG A 143 -5.10 40.15 6.67
C ARG A 143 -3.94 40.78 7.46
N SER A 144 -2.72 40.75 6.92
CA SER A 144 -1.53 41.23 7.62
C SER A 144 -1.30 42.74 7.49
N PRO A 145 -0.75 43.39 8.55
CA PRO A 145 -0.19 44.73 8.46
C PRO A 145 0.87 44.91 7.36
N GLU A 146 1.56 43.84 6.94
CA GLU A 146 2.62 43.83 5.92
C GLU A 146 2.15 43.28 4.56
N ALA A 147 0.84 42.98 4.40
CA ALA A 147 0.25 42.50 3.14
C ALA A 147 0.65 43.36 1.94
N LYS A 148 1.15 42.74 0.85
CA LYS A 148 1.57 43.42 -0.38
C LYS A 148 0.37 43.74 -1.28
N PRO A 149 0.41 44.82 -2.09
CA PRO A 149 -0.64 45.11 -3.07
C PRO A 149 -0.94 43.92 -4.00
N ASP A 150 0.11 43.23 -4.42
CA ASP A 150 0.02 42.07 -5.33
C ASP A 150 -0.77 40.89 -4.73
N ALA A 151 -0.84 40.77 -3.41
CA ALA A 151 -1.65 39.75 -2.74
C ALA A 151 -3.15 39.99 -2.96
N TYR A 152 -3.60 41.25 -2.82
CA TYR A 152 -5.00 41.64 -3.05
C TYR A 152 -5.38 41.44 -4.53
N LEU A 153 -4.51 41.86 -5.45
CA LEU A 153 -4.72 41.74 -6.89
C LEU A 153 -4.75 40.27 -7.36
N THR A 154 -3.84 39.45 -6.83
CA THR A 154 -3.79 38.02 -7.18
C THR A 154 -5.01 37.29 -6.65
N LEU A 155 -5.41 37.54 -5.40
CA LEU A 155 -6.59 36.92 -4.80
C LEU A 155 -7.87 37.33 -5.52
N GLU A 156 -8.03 38.61 -5.84
CA GLU A 156 -9.21 39.07 -6.59
C GLU A 156 -9.25 38.45 -7.99
N ARG A 157 -8.12 38.32 -8.69
CA ARG A 157 -8.09 37.62 -9.99
C ARG A 157 -8.61 36.18 -9.88
N LEU A 158 -8.29 35.48 -8.79
CA LEU A 158 -8.80 34.13 -8.54
C LEU A 158 -10.31 34.13 -8.26
N TYR A 159 -10.80 35.09 -7.47
CA TYR A 159 -12.23 35.26 -7.23
C TYR A 159 -13.00 35.54 -8.54
N SER A 160 -12.52 36.48 -9.33
CA SER A 160 -13.10 36.86 -10.63
C SER A 160 -13.02 35.74 -11.67
N SER A 161 -12.07 34.79 -11.51
CA SER A 161 -11.99 33.59 -12.33
C SER A 161 -13.04 32.52 -11.98
N GLY A 162 -14.06 32.80 -11.17
CA GLY A 162 -15.24 31.94 -10.98
C GLY A 162 -15.17 30.94 -9.82
N TYR A 163 -14.29 31.15 -8.84
CA TYR A 163 -14.21 30.31 -7.64
C TYR A 163 -14.96 30.94 -6.46
N GLU A 164 -16.20 30.49 -6.19
CA GLU A 164 -17.05 30.66 -4.98
C GLU A 164 -17.18 32.04 -4.28
N ALA A 165 -16.41 33.06 -4.68
CA ALA A 165 -16.46 34.38 -4.11
C ALA A 165 -17.57 35.18 -4.78
N LYS A 166 -18.41 35.81 -3.96
CA LYS A 166 -19.39 36.75 -4.47
C LYS A 166 -18.65 38.00 -4.93
N SER A 167 -19.21 38.71 -5.91
CA SER A 167 -18.74 40.03 -6.32
C SER A 167 -18.48 40.97 -5.12
N ASP A 168 -19.29 40.85 -4.08
CA ASP A 168 -19.15 41.55 -2.81
C ASP A 168 -17.81 41.31 -2.10
N ASP A 169 -17.24 40.09 -2.18
CA ASP A 169 -15.99 39.71 -1.52
C ASP A 169 -14.78 40.36 -2.21
N SER A 170 -14.78 40.41 -3.55
CA SER A 170 -13.75 41.12 -4.33
C SER A 170 -13.75 42.62 -4.07
N ILE A 171 -14.94 43.24 -4.00
CA ILE A 171 -15.09 44.67 -3.70
C ILE A 171 -14.57 44.97 -2.28
N PHE A 172 -14.94 44.16 -1.30
CA PHE A 172 -14.46 44.33 0.08
C PHE A 172 -12.94 44.14 0.17
N LEU A 173 -12.40 43.12 -0.49
CA LEU A 173 -10.98 42.84 -0.53
C LEU A 173 -10.18 44.00 -1.14
N LEU A 174 -10.57 44.46 -2.32
CA LEU A 174 -9.89 45.56 -3.01
C LEU A 174 -10.10 46.90 -2.29
N GLY A 175 -11.26 47.11 -1.65
CA GLY A 175 -11.51 48.26 -0.78
C GLY A 175 -10.52 48.32 0.38
N ASN A 176 -10.32 47.22 1.10
CA ASN A 176 -9.31 47.12 2.16
C ASN A 176 -7.88 47.33 1.61
N GLY A 177 -7.60 46.81 0.42
CA GLY A 177 -6.33 47.03 -0.28
C GLY A 177 -6.10 48.51 -0.60
N LEU A 178 -7.15 49.22 -1.04
CA LEU A 178 -7.09 50.64 -1.39
C LEU A 178 -6.98 51.54 -0.15
N ASP A 179 -7.66 51.20 0.95
CA ASP A 179 -7.51 51.90 2.23
C ASP A 179 -6.06 51.85 2.73
N LYS A 180 -5.38 50.71 2.51
CA LYS A 180 -3.98 50.52 2.86
C LYS A 180 -3.01 51.16 1.85
N TYR A 181 -3.38 51.17 0.57
CA TYR A 181 -2.59 51.71 -0.53
C TYR A 181 -3.37 52.73 -1.37
N PRO A 182 -3.66 53.94 -0.84
CA PRO A 182 -4.57 54.88 -1.50
C PRO A 182 -4.11 55.35 -2.89
N ASP A 183 -2.80 55.40 -3.11
CA ASP A 183 -2.19 55.85 -4.37
C ASP A 183 -1.96 54.71 -5.36
N ASN A 184 -2.32 53.46 -5.02
CA ASN A 184 -2.14 52.33 -5.93
C ASN A 184 -3.19 52.36 -7.05
N ALA A 185 -2.74 52.75 -8.24
CA ALA A 185 -3.61 52.89 -9.41
C ALA A 185 -4.23 51.56 -9.86
N GLU A 186 -3.53 50.44 -9.70
CA GLU A 186 -3.99 49.13 -10.14
C GLU A 186 -5.12 48.60 -9.25
N ILE A 187 -4.94 48.62 -7.92
CA ILE A 187 -6.02 48.23 -6.98
C ILE A 187 -7.26 49.09 -7.20
N ARG A 188 -7.06 50.41 -7.36
CA ARG A 188 -8.14 51.36 -7.64
C ARG A 188 -8.88 51.02 -8.94
N PHE A 189 -8.14 50.74 -10.01
CA PHE A 189 -8.70 50.37 -11.30
C PHE A 189 -9.49 49.06 -11.22
N ARG A 190 -8.93 48.01 -10.61
CA ARG A 190 -9.61 46.72 -10.40
C ARG A 190 -10.89 46.86 -9.59
N LEU A 191 -10.89 47.74 -8.58
CA LEU A 191 -12.08 48.04 -7.80
C LEU A 191 -13.16 48.73 -8.65
N VAL A 192 -12.76 49.65 -9.53
CA VAL A 192 -13.68 50.26 -10.52
C VAL A 192 -14.28 49.19 -11.42
N GLU A 193 -13.48 48.27 -11.96
CA GLU A 193 -13.99 47.15 -12.77
C GLU A 193 -15.01 46.31 -11.98
N CYS A 194 -14.68 45.91 -10.75
CA CYS A 194 -15.60 45.16 -9.89
C CYS A 194 -16.92 45.93 -9.62
N LEU A 195 -16.87 47.23 -9.37
CA LEU A 195 -18.07 48.04 -9.13
C LEU A 195 -18.94 48.17 -10.37
N VAL A 196 -18.33 48.30 -11.55
CA VAL A 196 -19.02 48.40 -12.84
C VAL A 196 -19.65 47.08 -13.23
N PHE A 197 -18.87 46.00 -13.25
CA PHE A 197 -19.26 44.71 -13.83
C PHE A 197 -20.02 43.80 -12.88
N SER A 198 -19.73 43.92 -11.59
CA SER A 198 -20.11 42.94 -10.59
C SER A 198 -21.23 43.43 -9.67
N LEU A 199 -21.29 44.73 -9.38
CA LEU A 199 -22.32 45.35 -8.52
C LEU A 199 -23.25 46.31 -9.28
N GLY A 200 -22.79 46.88 -10.40
CA GLY A 200 -23.51 47.92 -11.14
C GLY A 200 -23.55 49.29 -10.44
N ASP A 201 -22.67 49.53 -9.45
CA ASP A 201 -22.58 50.83 -8.77
C ASP A 201 -21.72 51.82 -9.57
N ILE A 202 -22.33 52.34 -10.62
CA ILE A 202 -21.68 53.28 -11.54
C ILE A 202 -21.32 54.60 -10.86
N ALA A 203 -22.02 54.98 -9.78
CA ALA A 203 -21.74 56.21 -9.06
C ALA A 203 -20.40 56.12 -8.30
N ALA A 204 -20.19 55.04 -7.54
CA ALA A 204 -18.95 54.79 -6.82
C ALA A 204 -17.76 54.58 -7.78
N ALA A 205 -17.97 53.83 -8.86
CA ALA A 205 -16.98 53.62 -9.91
C ALA A 205 -16.46 54.94 -10.50
N ARG A 206 -17.37 55.89 -10.76
CA ARG A 206 -17.03 57.21 -11.31
C ARG A 206 -16.15 58.03 -10.37
N GLU A 207 -16.44 58.02 -9.07
CA GLU A 207 -15.62 58.74 -8.09
C GLU A 207 -14.20 58.16 -8.00
N LEU A 208 -14.09 56.83 -8.02
CA LEU A 208 -12.80 56.14 -7.92
C LEU A 208 -11.93 56.31 -9.17
N ILE A 209 -12.50 56.32 -10.37
CA ILE A 209 -11.72 56.46 -11.61
C ILE A 209 -11.25 57.89 -11.86
N SER A 210 -11.96 58.90 -11.34
CA SER A 210 -11.69 60.31 -11.65
C SER A 210 -10.22 60.72 -11.44
N PRO A 211 -9.52 60.33 -10.34
CA PRO A 211 -8.12 60.68 -10.15
C PRO A 211 -7.16 60.02 -11.15
N LEU A 212 -7.49 58.84 -11.69
CA LEU A 212 -6.70 58.19 -12.74
C LEU A 212 -6.79 58.96 -14.06
N LEU A 213 -7.96 59.52 -14.36
CA LEU A 213 -8.22 60.30 -15.58
C LEU A 213 -7.63 61.71 -15.56
N LEU A 214 -7.12 62.17 -14.40
CA LEU A 214 -6.41 63.45 -14.26
C LEU A 214 -4.89 63.31 -14.48
N GLN A 215 -4.39 62.08 -14.67
CA GLN A 215 -2.97 61.85 -14.91
C GLN A 215 -2.58 62.32 -16.32
N LYS A 216 -1.32 62.72 -16.47
CA LYS A 216 -0.78 63.26 -17.73
C LYS A 216 -0.72 62.20 -18.84
N GLU A 217 -0.46 60.95 -18.46
CA GLU A 217 -0.42 59.80 -19.35
C GLU A 217 -1.56 58.85 -18.97
N LEU A 218 -2.58 58.78 -19.81
CA LEU A 218 -3.73 57.91 -19.60
C LEU A 218 -3.39 56.49 -20.08
N GLN A 219 -3.69 55.50 -19.24
CA GLN A 219 -3.57 54.10 -19.64
C GLN A 219 -4.83 53.67 -20.42
N PRO A 220 -4.70 52.83 -21.47
CA PRO A 220 -5.84 52.39 -22.27
C PRO A 220 -6.97 51.73 -21.47
N ASN A 221 -6.63 50.91 -20.49
CA ASN A 221 -7.59 50.26 -19.59
C ASN A 221 -8.41 51.27 -18.76
N TRP A 222 -7.80 52.39 -18.34
CA TRP A 222 -8.52 53.45 -17.63
C TRP A 222 -9.50 54.19 -18.55
N ILE A 223 -9.09 54.45 -19.80
CA ILE A 223 -9.97 55.08 -20.78
C ILE A 223 -11.15 54.15 -21.10
N TRP A 224 -10.89 52.84 -21.22
CA TRP A 224 -11.93 51.82 -21.40
C TRP A 224 -12.95 51.81 -20.27
N ALA A 225 -12.50 51.81 -19.00
CA ALA A 225 -13.41 51.90 -17.87
C ALA A 225 -14.21 53.22 -17.83
N ALA A 226 -13.61 54.34 -18.24
CA ALA A 226 -14.31 55.61 -18.36
C ALA A 226 -15.38 55.60 -19.46
N TYR A 227 -15.08 54.96 -20.60
CA TYR A 227 -16.05 54.67 -21.66
C TYR A 227 -17.23 53.86 -21.12
N THR A 228 -16.97 52.76 -20.42
CA THR A 228 -18.00 51.88 -19.84
C THR A 228 -18.92 52.61 -18.86
N ILE A 229 -18.34 53.44 -17.98
CA ILE A 229 -19.10 54.28 -17.03
C ILE A 229 -19.98 55.29 -17.77
N ALA A 230 -19.44 55.98 -18.78
CA ALA A 230 -20.22 56.94 -19.56
C ALA A 230 -21.37 56.25 -20.33
N ARG A 231 -21.10 55.08 -20.91
CA ARG A 231 -22.07 54.29 -21.68
C ARG A 231 -23.21 53.78 -20.81
N SER A 232 -22.92 53.23 -19.63
CA SER A 232 -23.92 52.73 -18.67
C SER A 232 -24.80 53.85 -18.11
N GLN A 233 -24.30 55.09 -18.03
CA GLN A 233 -25.09 56.28 -17.68
C GLN A 233 -25.95 56.81 -18.86
N GLY A 234 -25.85 56.20 -20.04
CA GLY A 234 -26.50 56.69 -21.25
C GLY A 234 -25.87 57.96 -21.84
N ASN A 235 -24.69 58.38 -21.35
CA ASN A 235 -23.97 59.54 -21.87
C ASN A 235 -23.15 59.16 -23.11
N LEU A 236 -23.86 58.94 -24.23
CA LEU A 236 -23.26 58.46 -25.48
C LEU A 236 -22.20 59.40 -26.06
N THR A 237 -22.33 60.71 -25.83
CA THR A 237 -21.37 61.71 -26.31
C THR A 237 -20.04 61.62 -25.58
N GLU A 238 -20.08 61.41 -24.25
CA GLU A 238 -18.86 61.21 -23.46
C GLU A 238 -18.22 59.84 -23.74
N ALA A 239 -19.04 58.80 -23.92
CA ALA A 239 -18.58 57.49 -24.34
C ALA A 239 -17.84 57.56 -25.68
N LEU A 240 -18.41 58.25 -26.68
CA LEU A 240 -17.77 58.45 -27.99
C LEU A 240 -16.44 59.18 -27.86
N ARG A 241 -16.37 60.22 -27.03
CA ARG A 241 -15.12 60.94 -26.78
C ARG A 241 -14.02 60.02 -26.26
N TRP A 242 -14.32 59.13 -25.30
CA TRP A 242 -13.32 58.21 -24.77
C TRP A 242 -12.86 57.17 -25.79
N ILE A 243 -13.74 56.71 -26.67
CA ILE A 243 -13.34 55.86 -27.81
C ILE A 243 -12.45 56.62 -28.79
N ASP A 244 -12.76 57.88 -29.09
CA ASP A 244 -11.91 58.73 -29.94
C ASP A 244 -10.51 58.95 -29.33
N GLU A 245 -10.38 59.01 -28.00
CA GLU A 245 -9.07 59.09 -27.31
C GLU A 245 -8.27 57.78 -27.35
N LEU A 246 -8.94 56.63 -27.51
CA LEU A 246 -8.29 55.32 -27.67
C LEU A 246 -7.80 55.08 -29.10
N LEU A 247 -8.43 55.73 -30.09
CA LEU A 247 -8.09 55.56 -31.50
C LEU A 247 -6.73 56.20 -31.82
N LEU A 248 -5.89 55.42 -32.50
CA LEU A 248 -4.61 55.88 -33.01
C LEU A 248 -4.82 56.61 -34.36
N PRO A 249 -3.93 57.55 -34.73
CA PRO A 249 -4.02 58.23 -36.02
C PRO A 249 -3.89 57.25 -37.19
N ASP A 250 -4.68 57.47 -38.25
CA ASP A 250 -4.62 56.73 -39.52
C ASP A 250 -3.35 57.10 -40.31
N SER A 251 -2.18 56.72 -39.78
CA SER A 251 -0.86 57.06 -40.35
C SER A 251 -0.17 55.87 -41.03
N ASP A 252 -0.49 54.64 -40.62
CA ASP A 252 0.04 53.40 -41.19
C ASP A 252 -0.90 52.20 -40.94
N ALA A 253 -0.67 51.11 -41.66
CA ALA A 253 -1.45 49.87 -41.57
C ALA A 253 -1.39 49.20 -40.18
N GLU A 254 -0.39 49.55 -39.36
CA GLU A 254 -0.25 49.01 -38.00
C GLU A 254 -1.22 49.70 -37.04
N ASN A 255 -1.37 51.02 -37.13
CA ASN A 255 -2.39 51.76 -36.38
C ASN A 255 -3.80 51.39 -36.83
N GLU A 256 -4.03 51.21 -38.13
CA GLU A 256 -5.31 50.73 -38.67
C GLU A 256 -5.69 49.36 -38.08
N SER A 257 -4.72 48.43 -38.00
CA SER A 257 -4.91 47.12 -37.36
C SER A 257 -5.20 47.22 -35.86
N ARG A 258 -4.54 48.13 -35.13
CA ARG A 258 -4.79 48.36 -33.69
C ARG A 258 -6.12 49.04 -33.39
N ASN A 259 -6.66 49.81 -34.33
CA ASN A 259 -7.98 50.44 -34.24
C ASN A 259 -9.14 49.48 -34.56
N THR A 260 -8.84 48.25 -34.99
CA THR A 260 -9.85 47.19 -35.22
C THR A 260 -10.62 46.93 -33.93
N GLY A 261 -11.94 46.79 -34.01
CA GLY A 261 -12.87 46.68 -32.87
C GLY A 261 -13.24 48.03 -32.25
N LEU A 262 -12.32 48.99 -32.16
CA LEU A 262 -12.65 50.35 -31.68
C LEU A 262 -13.49 51.11 -32.71
N ASN A 263 -13.21 50.93 -34.01
CA ASN A 263 -14.01 51.52 -35.09
C ASN A 263 -15.44 50.95 -35.12
N GLN A 264 -15.61 49.65 -34.84
CA GLN A 264 -16.93 49.06 -34.61
C GLN A 264 -17.71 49.79 -33.50
N ILE A 265 -17.13 49.91 -32.30
CA ILE A 265 -17.77 50.56 -31.15
C ILE A 265 -18.08 52.03 -31.46
N ARG A 266 -17.15 52.73 -32.10
CA ARG A 266 -17.32 54.11 -32.54
C ARG A 266 -18.52 54.25 -33.47
N GLY A 267 -18.66 53.35 -34.44
CA GLY A 267 -19.78 53.31 -35.39
C GLY A 267 -21.12 53.09 -34.69
N GLU A 268 -21.18 52.19 -33.71
CA GLU A 268 -22.39 51.92 -32.92
C GLU A 268 -22.83 53.13 -32.08
N LEU A 269 -21.89 53.83 -31.46
CA LEU A 269 -22.17 55.05 -30.69
C LEU A 269 -22.68 56.17 -31.60
N GLN A 270 -22.06 56.33 -32.78
CA GLN A 270 -22.49 57.30 -33.79
C GLN A 270 -23.90 56.96 -34.31
N LEU A 271 -24.20 55.68 -34.57
CA LEU A 271 -25.56 55.22 -34.91
C LEU A 271 -26.58 55.57 -33.83
N ALA A 272 -26.23 55.34 -32.56
CA ALA A 272 -27.10 55.63 -31.42
C ALA A 272 -27.32 57.15 -31.25
N LEU A 273 -26.31 57.96 -31.57
CA LEU A 273 -26.38 59.42 -31.65
C LEU A 273 -27.05 59.95 -32.94
N ASN A 274 -27.48 59.05 -33.82
CA ASN A 274 -28.06 59.35 -35.14
C ASN A 274 -27.12 60.09 -36.11
N ASP A 275 -25.80 59.96 -35.92
CA ASP A 275 -24.77 60.37 -36.88
C ASP A 275 -24.53 59.25 -37.90
N LEU A 276 -25.42 59.15 -38.88
CA LEU A 276 -25.36 58.11 -39.91
C LEU A 276 -24.09 58.19 -40.77
N LYS A 277 -23.54 59.41 -40.97
CA LYS A 277 -22.33 59.60 -41.79
C LYS A 277 -21.08 59.18 -41.05
N GLY A 278 -20.95 59.56 -39.77
CA GLY A 278 -19.87 59.08 -38.92
C GLY A 278 -19.90 57.56 -38.83
N ALA A 279 -21.07 57.00 -38.52
CA ALA A 279 -21.27 55.55 -38.43
C ALA A 279 -20.84 54.81 -39.70
N PHE A 280 -21.27 55.29 -40.87
CA PHE A 280 -20.88 54.71 -42.15
C PHE A 280 -19.36 54.65 -42.32
N HIS A 281 -18.65 55.74 -42.04
CA HIS A 281 -17.20 55.78 -42.16
C HIS A 281 -16.50 54.85 -41.17
N SER A 282 -16.98 54.78 -39.93
CA SER A 282 -16.39 53.93 -38.89
C SER A 282 -16.54 52.44 -39.22
N PHE A 283 -17.73 51.99 -39.61
CA PHE A 283 -17.92 50.60 -40.04
C PHE A 283 -17.17 50.26 -41.33
N HIS A 284 -17.11 51.20 -42.28
CA HIS A 284 -16.32 50.99 -43.50
C HIS A 284 -14.82 50.92 -43.20
N ALA A 285 -14.32 51.71 -42.24
CA ALA A 285 -12.93 51.63 -41.79
C ALA A 285 -12.64 50.24 -41.20
N GLU A 286 -13.51 49.74 -40.33
CA GLU A 286 -13.43 48.38 -39.76
C GLU A 286 -13.33 47.31 -40.87
N ILE A 287 -14.20 47.36 -41.88
CA ILE A 287 -14.23 46.40 -42.99
C ILE A 287 -12.97 46.51 -43.88
N SER A 288 -12.44 47.71 -44.06
CA SER A 288 -11.33 47.95 -45.00
C SER A 288 -9.98 47.40 -44.54
N VAL A 289 -9.78 47.21 -43.24
CA VAL A 289 -8.51 46.78 -42.64
C VAL A 289 -8.35 45.26 -42.64
N LYS A 290 -9.46 44.51 -42.48
CA LYS A 290 -9.44 43.03 -42.42
C LYS A 290 -10.47 42.40 -43.36
N PRO A 291 -10.06 41.89 -44.55
CA PRO A 291 -10.94 41.05 -45.36
C PRO A 291 -11.22 39.66 -44.77
N SER A 292 -10.58 39.28 -43.65
CA SER A 292 -10.50 37.89 -43.19
C SER A 292 -10.90 37.63 -41.73
N VAL A 293 -11.51 38.59 -41.02
CA VAL A 293 -11.96 38.39 -39.62
C VAL A 293 -13.26 39.17 -39.34
N ASP A 294 -14.26 38.48 -38.79
CA ASP A 294 -15.48 38.96 -38.09
C ASP A 294 -16.11 40.29 -38.55
N LEU A 295 -16.61 40.32 -39.79
CA LEU A 295 -17.30 41.50 -40.35
C LEU A 295 -18.80 41.59 -40.01
N VAL A 296 -19.31 40.68 -39.18
CA VAL A 296 -20.75 40.53 -38.91
C VAL A 296 -21.35 41.81 -38.34
N LEU A 297 -20.79 42.30 -37.24
CA LEU A 297 -21.24 43.51 -36.55
C LEU A 297 -21.10 44.78 -37.40
N PRO A 298 -19.98 45.06 -38.10
CA PRO A 298 -19.88 46.26 -38.94
C PRO A 298 -20.79 46.20 -40.17
N LEU A 299 -20.97 45.02 -40.78
CA LEU A 299 -21.90 44.85 -41.91
C LEU A 299 -23.36 45.04 -41.47
N PHE A 300 -23.74 44.53 -40.29
CA PHE A 300 -25.05 44.79 -39.69
C PHE A 300 -25.23 46.27 -39.35
N GLY A 301 -24.19 46.94 -38.84
CA GLY A 301 -24.16 48.39 -38.66
C GLY A 301 -24.42 49.15 -39.97
N LEU A 302 -23.74 48.79 -41.06
CA LEU A 302 -23.98 49.36 -42.39
C LEU A 302 -25.38 49.07 -42.94
N ALA A 303 -25.95 47.91 -42.62
CA ALA A 303 -27.33 47.59 -42.99
C ALA A 303 -28.33 48.52 -42.28
N ILE A 304 -28.09 48.82 -41.00
CA ILE A 304 -28.91 49.78 -40.23
C ILE A 304 -28.75 51.20 -40.78
N VAL A 305 -27.52 51.62 -41.14
CA VAL A 305 -27.29 52.89 -41.82
C VAL A 305 -28.11 52.96 -43.12
N ALA A 306 -28.04 51.93 -43.96
CA ALA A 306 -28.75 51.88 -45.24
C ALA A 306 -30.28 51.90 -45.04
N LEU A 307 -30.80 51.17 -44.05
CA LEU A 307 -32.21 51.20 -43.66
C LEU A 307 -32.68 52.59 -43.27
N ARG A 308 -31.92 53.28 -42.41
CA ARG A 308 -32.26 54.64 -41.97
C ARG A 308 -32.13 55.68 -43.08
N ASP A 309 -31.31 55.40 -44.09
CA ASP A 309 -31.21 56.19 -45.33
C ASP A 309 -32.27 55.82 -46.38
N GLY A 310 -33.10 54.80 -46.12
CA GLY A 310 -34.18 54.35 -46.99
C GLY A 310 -33.77 53.39 -48.13
N ASP A 311 -32.56 52.82 -48.08
CA ASP A 311 -32.01 51.90 -49.07
C ASP A 311 -32.10 50.43 -48.60
N SER A 312 -33.30 49.85 -48.69
CA SER A 312 -33.55 48.45 -48.31
C SER A 312 -32.76 47.43 -49.14
N SER A 313 -32.29 47.80 -50.34
CA SER A 313 -31.50 46.91 -51.20
C SER A 313 -30.08 46.75 -50.65
N LYS A 314 -29.40 47.86 -50.32
CA LYS A 314 -28.08 47.81 -49.69
C LYS A 314 -28.13 47.22 -48.29
N ALA A 315 -29.22 47.47 -47.55
CA ALA A 315 -29.42 46.83 -46.26
C ALA A 315 -29.42 45.31 -46.36
N ARG A 316 -30.15 44.75 -47.33
CA ARG A 316 -30.16 43.31 -47.60
C ARG A 316 -28.78 42.78 -47.99
N GLU A 317 -28.09 43.46 -48.90
CA GLU A 317 -26.75 43.06 -49.36
C GLU A 317 -25.77 42.97 -48.19
N ASN A 318 -25.73 43.98 -47.31
CA ASN A 318 -24.88 43.99 -46.14
C ASN A 318 -25.22 42.87 -45.13
N ILE A 319 -26.51 42.55 -44.94
CA ILE A 319 -26.93 41.44 -44.07
C ILE A 319 -26.50 40.09 -44.65
N GLU A 320 -26.72 39.86 -45.95
CA GLU A 320 -26.28 38.63 -46.62
C GLU A 320 -24.77 38.46 -46.53
N LEU A 321 -24.00 39.54 -46.70
CA LEU A 321 -22.55 39.52 -46.54
C LEU A 321 -22.15 39.25 -45.08
N GLY A 322 -22.86 39.84 -44.11
CA GLY A 322 -22.61 39.63 -42.68
C GLY A 322 -22.81 38.18 -42.26
N VAL A 323 -23.91 37.57 -42.70
CA VAL A 323 -24.21 36.16 -42.38
C VAL A 323 -23.29 35.20 -43.10
N ARG A 324 -22.93 35.46 -44.37
CA ARG A 324 -21.91 34.66 -45.06
C ARG A 324 -20.55 34.79 -44.38
N SER A 325 -20.17 36.00 -43.97
CA SER A 325 -18.96 36.21 -43.19
C SER A 325 -18.99 35.41 -41.89
N TRP A 326 -20.12 35.40 -41.17
CA TRP A 326 -20.28 34.58 -39.97
C TRP A 326 -20.10 33.08 -40.27
N ALA A 327 -20.76 32.58 -41.32
CA ALA A 327 -20.66 31.18 -41.74
C ALA A 327 -19.21 30.76 -42.07
N ASP A 328 -18.42 31.69 -42.59
CA ASP A 328 -17.02 31.46 -42.97
C ASP A 328 -16.02 31.77 -41.83
N CYS A 329 -16.40 32.54 -40.81
CA CYS A 329 -15.57 32.95 -39.68
C CYS A 329 -15.64 31.95 -38.50
N PHE A 330 -14.63 31.99 -37.63
CA PHE A 330 -14.52 31.19 -36.41
C PHE A 330 -14.22 32.18 -35.25
N PRO A 331 -14.62 31.93 -34.00
CA PRO A 331 -15.03 32.99 -33.10
C PRO A 331 -13.83 33.58 -32.38
N GLU A 332 -13.11 34.48 -33.05
CA GLU A 332 -12.20 35.36 -32.32
C GLU A 332 -13.01 36.45 -31.61
N VAL A 333 -14.16 36.89 -32.13
CA VAL A 333 -15.13 37.72 -31.39
C VAL A 333 -16.55 37.51 -31.89
N LEU A 334 -17.43 36.91 -31.07
CA LEU A 334 -18.88 37.04 -31.25
C LEU A 334 -19.51 37.71 -30.03
N PRO A 335 -20.61 38.45 -30.20
CA PRO A 335 -20.90 39.68 -29.45
C PRO A 335 -21.39 39.48 -28.01
N GLY A 336 -21.37 38.24 -27.51
CA GLY A 336 -21.75 37.89 -26.14
C GLY A 336 -20.57 37.67 -25.20
N GLU A 337 -19.34 37.49 -25.70
CA GLU A 337 -18.17 37.12 -24.86
C GLU A 337 -17.14 38.25 -24.68
N THR A 338 -17.41 39.45 -25.18
CA THR A 338 -16.78 40.64 -24.60
C THR A 338 -17.42 40.88 -23.24
N ASP A 339 -16.83 40.29 -22.19
CA ASP A 339 -17.21 40.42 -20.79
C ASP A 339 -17.98 41.72 -20.48
N HIS A 340 -19.27 41.55 -20.19
CA HIS A 340 -20.09 42.40 -19.32
C HIS A 340 -20.25 43.92 -19.60
N VAL A 341 -19.82 44.53 -20.73
CA VAL A 341 -20.09 45.98 -20.98
C VAL A 341 -21.26 46.27 -21.93
N MET A 342 -21.52 45.45 -22.94
CA MET A 342 -22.04 46.04 -24.17
C MET A 342 -23.54 45.84 -24.34
N GLY A 343 -24.30 46.85 -23.90
CA GLY A 343 -25.70 47.00 -24.27
C GLY A 343 -25.87 47.28 -25.77
N HIS A 344 -25.89 46.21 -26.56
CA HIS A 344 -26.28 46.18 -27.98
C HIS A 344 -27.81 46.29 -28.19
N TYR A 345 -28.57 46.31 -27.09
CA TYR A 345 -30.02 46.11 -26.94
C TYR A 345 -31.00 46.94 -27.80
N ASN A 346 -30.56 47.92 -28.59
CA ASN A 346 -31.49 48.85 -29.27
C ASN A 346 -31.25 48.99 -30.79
N GLN A 347 -30.36 48.21 -31.41
CA GLN A 347 -29.99 48.39 -32.82
C GLN A 347 -30.48 47.25 -33.74
N PHE A 348 -30.79 46.06 -33.20
CA PHE A 348 -31.17 44.87 -33.97
C PHE A 348 -32.66 44.76 -34.32
N ASP A 349 -33.53 45.55 -33.66
CA ASP A 349 -34.94 45.71 -34.04
C ASP A 349 -35.11 46.08 -35.52
N ALA A 350 -34.18 46.85 -36.09
CA ALA A 350 -34.20 47.26 -37.49
C ALA A 350 -33.88 46.09 -38.44
N ILE A 351 -33.03 45.15 -38.02
CA ILE A 351 -32.74 43.92 -38.77
C ILE A 351 -33.92 42.97 -38.66
N GLU A 352 -34.55 42.84 -37.50
CA GLU A 352 -35.80 42.09 -37.34
C GLU A 352 -36.94 42.68 -38.19
N LEU A 353 -37.03 44.01 -38.28
CA LEU A 353 -38.00 44.71 -39.12
C LEU A 353 -37.75 44.45 -40.61
N LEU A 354 -36.49 44.53 -41.06
CA LEU A 354 -36.12 44.17 -42.44
C LEU A 354 -36.42 42.69 -42.71
N MET A 355 -36.18 41.79 -41.75
CA MET A 355 -36.55 40.38 -41.84
C MET A 355 -38.06 40.18 -42.04
N ARG A 356 -38.90 40.95 -41.34
CA ARG A 356 -40.35 40.97 -41.58
C ARG A 356 -40.69 41.49 -42.97
N GLU A 357 -40.01 42.53 -43.47
CA GLU A 357 -40.18 43.02 -44.84
C GLU A 357 -39.70 42.02 -45.91
N LEU A 358 -38.64 41.25 -45.64
CA LEU A 358 -38.14 40.17 -46.50
C LEU A 358 -39.11 38.98 -46.51
N ALA A 359 -39.66 38.62 -45.35
CA ALA A 359 -40.64 37.53 -45.19
C ALA A 359 -42.02 37.85 -45.79
N VAL A 360 -42.37 39.13 -45.99
CA VAL A 360 -43.55 39.56 -46.77
C VAL A 360 -43.46 39.11 -48.23
N SER A 361 -42.27 38.68 -48.66
CA SER A 361 -42.00 38.19 -49.98
C SER A 361 -41.86 36.64 -49.91
N LYS A 362 -42.69 35.94 -50.69
CA LYS A 362 -42.97 34.50 -50.64
C LYS A 362 -41.80 33.62 -51.19
N TYR A 363 -40.62 33.64 -50.58
CA TYR A 363 -39.40 33.07 -51.18
C TYR A 363 -38.85 31.81 -50.47
N GLY A 364 -37.99 31.10 -51.21
CA GLY A 364 -37.60 29.69 -51.03
C GLY A 364 -36.55 29.40 -49.94
N PRO A 365 -35.94 28.20 -49.97
CA PRO A 365 -35.17 27.65 -48.84
C PRO A 365 -34.00 28.55 -48.39
N GLU A 366 -33.27 29.18 -49.31
CA GLU A 366 -32.14 30.07 -48.96
C GLU A 366 -32.54 31.27 -48.07
N LEU A 367 -33.75 31.81 -48.25
CA LEU A 367 -34.26 32.91 -47.42
C LEU A 367 -34.79 32.42 -46.07
N SER A 368 -35.19 31.15 -45.98
CA SER A 368 -35.54 30.48 -44.73
C SER A 368 -34.29 30.18 -43.89
N ASP A 369 -33.22 29.73 -44.55
CA ASP A 369 -31.95 29.42 -43.89
C ASP A 369 -31.29 30.68 -43.34
N LEU A 370 -31.22 31.73 -44.17
CA LEU A 370 -30.74 33.06 -43.77
C LEU A 370 -31.55 33.63 -42.59
N ALA A 371 -32.86 33.37 -42.56
CA ALA A 371 -33.73 33.83 -41.48
C ALA A 371 -33.41 33.17 -40.14
N ALA A 372 -33.22 31.85 -40.13
CA ALA A 372 -32.86 31.12 -38.93
C ALA A 372 -31.50 31.57 -38.39
N GLN A 373 -30.51 31.78 -39.27
CA GLN A 373 -29.16 32.24 -38.90
C GLN A 373 -29.18 33.64 -38.31
N ILE A 374 -29.92 34.58 -38.91
CA ILE A 374 -30.07 35.94 -38.37
C ILE A 374 -30.80 35.92 -37.03
N ALA A 375 -31.88 35.15 -36.91
CA ALA A 375 -32.65 35.06 -35.68
C ALA A 375 -31.80 34.45 -34.55
N TYR A 376 -30.98 33.45 -34.85
CA TYR A 376 -30.01 32.89 -33.91
C TYR A 376 -28.96 33.93 -33.49
N LEU A 377 -28.36 34.65 -34.44
CA LEU A 377 -27.38 35.69 -34.14
C LEU A 377 -27.99 36.82 -33.32
N SER A 378 -29.23 37.23 -33.61
CA SER A 378 -29.96 38.22 -32.82
C SER A 378 -30.22 37.72 -31.40
N ASP A 379 -30.75 36.52 -31.24
CA ASP A 379 -31.02 35.93 -29.92
C ASP A 379 -29.74 35.82 -29.10
N ARG A 380 -28.60 35.46 -29.72
CA ARG A 380 -27.28 35.37 -29.06
C ARG A 380 -26.73 36.74 -28.65
N ILE A 381 -27.08 37.81 -29.35
CA ILE A 381 -26.66 39.18 -29.02
C ILE A 381 -27.55 39.78 -27.92
N ASP A 382 -28.86 39.53 -28.00
CA ASP A 382 -29.84 40.14 -27.12
C ASP A 382 -30.04 39.38 -25.80
N SER A 383 -29.68 38.10 -25.75
CA SER A 383 -29.95 37.22 -24.61
C SER A 383 -28.82 36.22 -24.37
N ASP A 384 -28.44 36.06 -23.10
CA ASP A 384 -27.55 34.97 -22.65
C ASP A 384 -28.21 33.59 -22.77
N VAL A 385 -29.53 33.54 -23.01
CA VAL A 385 -30.32 32.31 -23.10
C VAL A 385 -31.02 32.22 -24.44
N ILE A 386 -30.48 31.36 -25.30
CA ILE A 386 -31.09 30.98 -26.57
C ILE A 386 -31.99 29.75 -26.34
N SER A 387 -33.20 29.78 -26.88
CA SER A 387 -34.15 28.65 -26.72
C SER A 387 -33.69 27.42 -27.51
N MET A 388 -33.96 26.22 -26.99
CA MET A 388 -33.63 24.97 -27.70
C MET A 388 -34.26 24.91 -29.10
N ALA A 389 -35.49 25.40 -29.26
CA ALA A 389 -36.15 25.48 -30.56
C ALA A 389 -35.35 26.30 -31.58
N ARG A 390 -34.78 27.43 -31.16
CA ARG A 390 -33.92 28.27 -32.02
C ARG A 390 -32.62 27.56 -32.40
N LEU A 391 -32.01 26.88 -31.43
CA LEU A 391 -30.76 26.15 -31.65
C LEU A 391 -30.94 25.02 -32.66
N LEU A 392 -32.04 24.26 -32.53
CA LEU A 392 -32.38 23.21 -33.49
C LEU A 392 -32.70 23.79 -34.87
N GLU A 393 -33.43 24.91 -34.94
CA GLU A 393 -33.75 25.60 -36.20
C GLU A 393 -32.48 26.02 -36.95
N VAL A 394 -31.53 26.71 -36.30
CA VAL A 394 -30.29 27.14 -36.98
C VAL A 394 -29.38 25.96 -37.34
N ALA A 395 -29.35 24.91 -36.53
CA ALA A 395 -28.53 23.72 -36.79
C ALA A 395 -28.97 22.93 -38.02
N GLU A 396 -30.23 23.06 -38.46
CA GLU A 396 -30.70 22.51 -39.74
C GLU A 396 -30.13 23.27 -40.95
N THR A 397 -29.65 24.50 -40.74
CA THR A 397 -29.22 25.41 -41.82
C THR A 397 -27.71 25.48 -41.99
N ILE A 398 -26.95 25.30 -40.91
CA ILE A 398 -25.50 25.44 -40.90
C ILE A 398 -24.86 24.53 -39.86
N GLU A 399 -23.78 23.85 -40.27
CA GLU A 399 -22.86 23.20 -39.35
C GLU A 399 -21.84 24.23 -38.89
N HIS A 400 -22.04 24.79 -37.69
CA HIS A 400 -21.19 25.85 -37.15
C HIS A 400 -20.73 25.52 -35.71
N PRO A 401 -19.44 25.66 -35.36
CA PRO A 401 -18.91 25.27 -34.06
C PRO A 401 -19.59 25.98 -32.88
N VAL A 402 -19.93 27.26 -33.05
CA VAL A 402 -20.61 28.05 -32.01
C VAL A 402 -22.06 27.57 -31.80
N VAL A 403 -22.71 27.06 -32.84
CA VAL A 403 -24.03 26.42 -32.73
C VAL A 403 -23.90 25.10 -31.95
N ASP A 404 -22.84 24.31 -32.21
CA ASP A 404 -22.53 23.11 -31.42
C ASP A 404 -22.28 23.44 -29.94
N LEU A 405 -21.57 24.54 -29.63
CA LEU A 405 -21.36 25.00 -28.26
C LEU A 405 -22.68 25.31 -27.55
N ASP A 406 -23.56 26.07 -28.19
CA ASP A 406 -24.86 26.43 -27.61
C ASP A 406 -25.80 25.24 -27.49
N LEU A 407 -25.83 24.35 -28.49
CA LEU A 407 -26.58 23.10 -28.43
C LEU A 407 -26.10 22.25 -27.27
N SER A 408 -24.78 22.14 -27.07
CA SER A 408 -24.22 21.42 -25.93
C SER A 408 -24.73 21.99 -24.60
N CYS A 409 -24.68 23.32 -24.43
CA CYS A 409 -25.19 24.00 -23.24
C CYS A 409 -26.71 23.84 -23.07
N GLY A 410 -27.47 23.92 -24.16
CA GLY A 410 -28.91 23.72 -24.19
C GLY A 410 -29.28 22.31 -23.72
N TYR A 411 -28.61 21.28 -24.24
CA TYR A 411 -28.84 19.90 -23.86
C TYR A 411 -28.43 19.60 -22.41
N CYS A 412 -27.36 20.22 -21.91
CA CYS A 412 -27.02 20.18 -20.48
C CYS A 412 -28.17 20.71 -19.60
N LYS A 413 -28.78 21.85 -19.98
CA LYS A 413 -29.93 22.43 -19.27
C LYS A 413 -31.16 21.52 -19.29
N GLU A 414 -31.39 20.80 -20.38
CA GLU A 414 -32.49 19.84 -20.51
C GLU A 414 -32.21 18.48 -19.87
N GLY A 415 -30.96 18.20 -19.50
CA GLY A 415 -30.52 16.92 -18.93
C GLY A 415 -30.28 15.82 -19.98
N ASP A 416 -30.18 16.17 -21.27
CA ASP A 416 -29.82 15.24 -22.34
C ASP A 416 -28.29 15.19 -22.54
N TRP A 417 -27.64 14.47 -21.63
CA TRP A 417 -26.18 14.40 -21.57
C TRP A 417 -25.54 13.77 -22.80
N ARG A 418 -26.26 12.91 -23.54
CA ARG A 418 -25.71 12.27 -24.75
C ARG A 418 -25.50 13.29 -25.85
N ASN A 419 -26.55 14.03 -26.18
CA ASN A 419 -26.48 15.07 -27.20
C ASN A 419 -25.55 16.20 -26.75
N ALA A 420 -25.56 16.54 -25.45
CA ALA A 420 -24.66 17.53 -24.90
C ALA A 420 -23.18 17.18 -25.15
N VAL A 421 -22.78 15.94 -24.85
CA VAL A 421 -21.41 15.43 -25.08
C VAL A 421 -21.06 15.37 -26.56
N GLN A 422 -22.00 14.93 -27.40
CA GLN A 422 -21.78 14.84 -28.84
C GLN A 422 -21.45 16.21 -29.45
N HIS A 423 -22.25 17.23 -29.15
CA HIS A 423 -22.03 18.58 -29.65
C HIS A 423 -20.80 19.23 -29.02
N HIS A 424 -20.51 18.98 -27.74
CA HIS A 424 -19.28 19.47 -27.09
C HIS A 424 -18.01 18.98 -27.79
N LEU A 425 -17.94 17.68 -28.08
CA LEU A 425 -16.75 17.09 -28.72
C LEU A 425 -16.62 17.50 -30.19
N ARG A 426 -17.73 17.75 -30.90
CA ARG A 426 -17.71 18.36 -32.24
C ARG A 426 -17.14 19.77 -32.23
N PHE A 427 -17.60 20.61 -31.29
CA PHE A 427 -17.07 21.95 -31.08
C PHE A 427 -15.55 21.91 -30.81
N CYS A 428 -15.09 21.06 -29.88
CA CYS A 428 -13.67 20.90 -29.56
C CYS A 428 -12.84 20.47 -30.80
N SER A 429 -13.36 19.53 -31.59
CA SER A 429 -12.73 19.08 -32.83
C SER A 429 -12.51 20.21 -33.83
N GLU A 430 -13.53 21.04 -34.05
CA GLU A 430 -13.42 22.18 -34.96
C GLU A 430 -12.44 23.25 -34.46
N LEU A 431 -12.37 23.45 -33.13
CA LEU A 431 -11.36 24.32 -32.51
C LEU A 431 -9.93 23.80 -32.77
N SER A 432 -9.73 22.49 -32.64
CA SER A 432 -8.44 21.84 -32.84
C SER A 432 -7.92 21.96 -34.27
N LYS A 433 -8.78 21.71 -35.27
CA LYS A 433 -8.40 21.79 -36.70
C LYS A 433 -7.83 23.15 -37.09
N ARG A 434 -8.14 24.20 -36.33
CA ARG A 434 -7.79 25.60 -36.64
C ARG A 434 -6.65 26.17 -35.77
N LYS A 435 -6.07 25.38 -34.85
CA LYS A 435 -4.91 25.73 -34.00
C LYS A 435 -5.11 26.97 -33.10
N LEU A 436 -6.30 27.13 -32.54
CA LEU A 436 -6.69 28.30 -31.73
C LEU A 436 -6.64 28.01 -30.22
N GLU A 437 -5.48 27.55 -29.75
CA GLU A 437 -5.25 27.07 -28.38
C GLU A 437 -5.41 28.14 -27.28
N SER A 438 -5.43 29.44 -27.63
CA SER A 438 -5.49 30.56 -26.67
C SER A 438 -6.89 30.85 -26.07
N HIS A 439 -7.93 30.10 -26.44
CA HIS A 439 -9.33 30.44 -26.13
C HIS A 439 -9.98 29.51 -25.09
N PHE A 440 -9.21 29.10 -24.07
CA PHE A 440 -9.62 28.13 -23.04
C PHE A 440 -10.91 28.50 -22.27
N HIS A 441 -11.26 29.79 -22.19
CA HIS A 441 -12.48 30.28 -21.53
C HIS A 441 -13.78 29.84 -22.23
N TRP A 442 -13.74 29.48 -23.52
CA TRP A 442 -14.90 29.07 -24.31
C TRP A 442 -15.34 27.62 -24.05
N ILE A 443 -14.45 26.80 -23.47
CA ILE A 443 -14.69 25.38 -23.16
C ILE A 443 -15.35 25.24 -21.77
N ARG A 444 -15.21 26.27 -20.94
CA ARG A 444 -15.71 26.39 -19.58
C ARG A 444 -17.21 26.08 -19.39
N PRO A 445 -18.14 26.41 -20.33
CA PRO A 445 -19.56 26.21 -20.11
C PRO A 445 -19.98 24.76 -19.83
N PHE A 446 -19.32 23.76 -20.41
CA PHE A 446 -19.66 22.36 -20.16
C PHE A 446 -19.26 21.91 -18.74
N TYR A 447 -18.22 22.52 -18.17
CA TYR A 447 -17.64 22.16 -16.87
C TYR A 447 -18.32 22.83 -15.67
N ASP A 448 -18.99 23.96 -15.89
CA ASP A 448 -19.70 24.70 -14.83
C ASP A 448 -21.15 24.18 -14.60
N PHE A 449 -21.63 23.22 -15.41
CA PHE A 449 -22.94 22.61 -15.19
C PHE A 449 -22.93 21.66 -13.99
N THR A 450 -23.68 22.01 -12.95
CA THR A 450 -23.80 21.27 -11.69
C THR A 450 -24.65 19.99 -11.77
N GLY A 451 -25.17 19.64 -12.95
CA GLY A 451 -25.98 18.46 -13.16
C GLY A 451 -25.12 17.22 -13.35
N LYS A 452 -25.42 16.13 -12.62
CA LYS A 452 -24.82 14.81 -12.89
C LYS A 452 -25.81 13.96 -13.69
N PRO A 453 -25.36 13.24 -14.74
CA PRO A 453 -26.22 12.27 -15.42
C PRO A 453 -26.64 11.14 -14.48
N ASP A 454 -27.78 10.51 -14.79
CA ASP A 454 -28.15 9.25 -14.13
C ASP A 454 -27.09 8.19 -14.47
N VAL A 455 -26.61 7.49 -13.45
CA VAL A 455 -25.63 6.38 -13.55
C VAL A 455 -26.05 5.33 -14.60
N ARG A 456 -27.36 5.16 -14.85
CA ARG A 456 -27.89 4.24 -15.87
C ARG A 456 -27.55 4.67 -17.31
N GLU A 457 -27.28 5.95 -17.53
CA GLU A 457 -26.95 6.49 -18.85
C GLU A 457 -25.44 6.51 -19.13
N SER A 458 -24.60 6.28 -18.11
CA SER A 458 -23.13 6.35 -18.18
C SER A 458 -22.55 5.58 -19.36
N LEU A 459 -23.02 4.36 -19.61
CA LEU A 459 -22.54 3.54 -20.73
C LEU A 459 -22.90 4.14 -22.09
N SER A 460 -24.11 4.72 -22.21
CA SER A 460 -24.53 5.33 -23.46
C SER A 460 -23.77 6.62 -23.73
N ILE A 461 -23.54 7.43 -22.69
CA ILE A 461 -22.75 8.67 -22.77
C ILE A 461 -21.32 8.34 -23.16
N HIS A 462 -20.70 7.33 -22.52
CA HIS A 462 -19.37 6.86 -22.86
C HIS A 462 -19.27 6.42 -24.34
N LYS A 463 -20.24 5.64 -24.83
CA LYS A 463 -20.25 5.22 -26.25
C LYS A 463 -20.36 6.40 -27.20
N THR A 464 -21.16 7.41 -26.88
CA THR A 464 -21.25 8.63 -27.67
C THR A 464 -19.93 9.39 -27.66
N ALA A 465 -19.29 9.54 -26.50
CA ALA A 465 -17.99 10.20 -26.36
C ALA A 465 -16.90 9.48 -27.18
N VAL A 466 -16.80 8.15 -27.07
CA VAL A 466 -15.84 7.36 -27.86
C VAL A 466 -16.13 7.44 -29.35
N SER A 467 -17.40 7.40 -29.77
CA SER A 467 -17.76 7.56 -31.18
C SER A 467 -17.32 8.92 -31.71
N ALA A 468 -17.62 9.99 -30.97
CA ALA A 468 -17.21 11.34 -31.36
C ALA A 468 -15.67 11.44 -31.45
N LEU A 469 -14.92 10.94 -30.47
CA LEU A 469 -13.45 10.92 -30.52
C LEU A 469 -12.90 10.10 -31.69
N ASN A 470 -13.53 8.97 -32.03
CA ASN A 470 -13.14 8.15 -33.18
C ASN A 470 -13.38 8.86 -34.52
N ASP A 471 -14.39 9.71 -34.62
CA ASP A 471 -14.65 10.51 -35.81
C ASP A 471 -13.59 11.62 -35.98
N ILE A 472 -12.94 12.03 -34.87
CA ILE A 472 -11.89 13.05 -34.80
C ILE A 472 -10.49 12.41 -35.07
N ARG A 473 -10.40 11.44 -36.01
CA ARG A 473 -9.17 10.65 -36.24
C ARG A 473 -7.91 11.50 -36.39
N GLY A 474 -6.86 11.14 -35.65
CA GLY A 474 -5.53 11.75 -35.76
C GLY A 474 -5.27 12.89 -34.78
N CYS A 475 -5.93 12.89 -33.62
CA CYS A 475 -5.70 13.84 -32.54
C CYS A 475 -4.20 14.00 -32.25
N GLU A 476 -3.67 15.20 -32.50
CA GLU A 476 -2.32 15.56 -32.06
C GLU A 476 -2.29 15.50 -30.51
N PRO A 477 -1.14 15.19 -29.87
CA PRO A 477 -1.01 15.18 -28.41
C PRO A 477 -1.55 16.46 -27.74
N ASP A 478 -1.46 17.59 -28.43
CA ASP A 478 -1.97 18.89 -28.00
C ASP A 478 -3.51 18.92 -27.92
N PHE A 479 -4.23 18.23 -28.81
CA PHE A 479 -5.69 18.10 -28.70
C PHE A 479 -6.11 17.31 -27.47
N VAL A 480 -5.41 16.20 -27.20
CA VAL A 480 -5.74 15.31 -26.09
C VAL A 480 -5.50 16.02 -24.75
N SER A 481 -4.37 16.70 -24.62
CA SER A 481 -4.03 17.47 -23.42
C SER A 481 -4.94 18.70 -23.22
N THR A 482 -5.28 19.42 -24.30
CA THR A 482 -6.06 20.67 -24.24
C THR A 482 -7.56 20.44 -24.03
N PHE A 483 -8.14 19.41 -24.66
CA PHE A 483 -9.61 19.23 -24.68
C PHE A 483 -10.06 17.94 -24.00
N VAL A 484 -9.46 16.80 -24.36
CA VAL A 484 -9.96 15.49 -23.92
C VAL A 484 -9.64 15.23 -22.45
N LEU A 485 -8.45 15.61 -21.97
CA LEU A 485 -8.05 15.42 -20.58
C LEU A 485 -8.89 16.28 -19.60
N PRO A 486 -9.14 17.58 -19.86
CA PRO A 486 -10.11 18.35 -19.06
C PRO A 486 -11.52 17.77 -19.11
N PHE A 487 -12.00 17.33 -20.29
CA PHE A 487 -13.29 16.64 -20.43
C PHE A 487 -13.37 15.37 -19.58
N TYR A 488 -12.29 14.59 -19.57
CA TYR A 488 -12.17 13.41 -18.72
C TYR A 488 -12.27 13.77 -17.23
N ARG A 489 -11.46 14.72 -16.77
CA ARG A 489 -11.40 15.12 -15.35
C ARG A 489 -12.70 15.71 -14.83
N GLY A 490 -13.28 16.65 -15.57
CA GLY A 490 -14.43 17.42 -15.12
C GLY A 490 -15.75 16.66 -15.18
N PHE A 491 -15.88 15.68 -16.08
CA PHE A 491 -17.16 15.03 -16.34
C PHE A 491 -17.05 13.51 -16.53
N TRP A 492 -16.20 13.05 -17.45
CA TRP A 492 -16.24 11.66 -17.89
C TRP A 492 -15.79 10.67 -16.80
N ARG A 493 -14.75 11.02 -16.04
CA ARG A 493 -14.17 10.20 -14.98
C ARG A 493 -15.21 9.83 -13.93
N SER A 494 -15.93 10.82 -13.38
CA SER A 494 -16.94 10.56 -12.33
C SER A 494 -18.03 9.62 -12.84
N ILE A 495 -18.47 9.77 -14.08
CA ILE A 495 -19.54 8.98 -14.68
C ILE A 495 -19.15 7.51 -14.83
N LEU A 496 -17.90 7.26 -15.25
CA LEU A 496 -17.37 5.91 -15.41
C LEU A 496 -17.13 5.23 -14.06
N PHE A 497 -16.54 5.96 -13.11
CA PHE A 497 -16.17 5.41 -11.80
C PHE A 497 -17.41 5.18 -10.91
N GLU A 498 -18.36 6.12 -10.88
CA GLU A 498 -19.62 5.96 -10.12
C GLU A 498 -20.49 4.82 -10.70
N ALA A 499 -20.42 4.58 -12.01
CA ALA A 499 -21.13 3.47 -12.66
C ALA A 499 -20.40 2.12 -12.57
N GLY A 500 -19.15 2.09 -12.09
CA GLY A 500 -18.32 0.89 -12.05
C GLY A 500 -17.99 0.34 -13.45
N LEU A 501 -17.94 1.20 -14.46
CA LEU A 501 -17.59 0.85 -15.85
C LEU A 501 -16.07 0.78 -16.00
N TRP A 502 -15.44 -0.18 -15.32
CA TRP A 502 -13.97 -0.25 -15.19
C TRP A 502 -13.26 -0.58 -16.50
N ALA A 503 -13.87 -1.39 -17.36
CA ALA A 503 -13.29 -1.72 -18.68
C ALA A 503 -13.29 -0.48 -19.59
N GLU A 504 -14.40 0.24 -19.64
CA GLU A 504 -14.53 1.49 -20.39
C GLU A 504 -13.60 2.59 -19.83
N ALA A 505 -13.46 2.67 -18.50
CA ALA A 505 -12.51 3.57 -17.85
C ALA A 505 -11.06 3.23 -18.17
N LEU A 506 -10.73 1.93 -18.22
CA LEU A 506 -9.40 1.47 -18.61
C LEU A 506 -9.08 1.82 -20.06
N ASP A 507 -10.03 1.65 -20.99
CA ASP A 507 -9.85 2.02 -22.39
C ASP A 507 -9.52 3.52 -22.56
N VAL A 508 -10.28 4.37 -21.87
CA VAL A 508 -10.09 5.83 -21.92
C VAL A 508 -8.78 6.23 -21.26
N THR A 509 -8.48 5.74 -20.06
CA THR A 509 -7.22 6.06 -19.36
C THR A 509 -6.01 5.54 -20.11
N THR A 510 -6.09 4.39 -20.77
CA THR A 510 -5.04 3.87 -21.66
C THR A 510 -4.79 4.80 -22.85
N TYR A 511 -5.87 5.29 -23.47
CA TYR A 511 -5.77 6.24 -24.58
C TYR A 511 -5.12 7.56 -24.13
N LEU A 512 -5.59 8.12 -23.02
CA LEU A 512 -5.09 9.37 -22.46
C LEU A 512 -3.64 9.24 -22.00
N HIS A 513 -3.29 8.16 -21.29
CA HIS A 513 -1.95 7.95 -20.73
C HIS A 513 -0.89 7.79 -21.83
N LYS A 514 -1.26 7.24 -22.99
CA LYS A 514 -0.38 7.19 -24.17
C LYS A 514 -0.09 8.57 -24.77
N ALA A 515 -1.04 9.50 -24.66
CA ALA A 515 -0.91 10.85 -25.20
C ALA A 515 -0.27 11.83 -24.20
N VAL A 516 -0.55 11.66 -22.91
CA VAL A 516 -0.09 12.52 -21.81
C VAL A 516 0.61 11.63 -20.78
N THR A 517 1.92 11.53 -20.86
CA THR A 517 2.71 10.59 -20.05
C THR A 517 3.02 11.11 -18.65
N ASP A 518 3.13 12.43 -18.47
CA ASP A 518 3.68 13.05 -17.26
C ASP A 518 2.58 13.57 -16.30
N ASP A 519 1.44 12.88 -16.27
CA ASP A 519 0.27 13.27 -15.47
C ASP A 519 -0.02 12.27 -14.35
N THR A 520 0.36 12.63 -13.12
CA THR A 520 0.26 11.77 -11.93
C THR A 520 -1.17 11.30 -11.65
N ALA A 521 -2.17 12.19 -11.77
CA ALA A 521 -3.56 11.85 -11.50
C ALA A 521 -4.10 10.85 -12.52
N LEU A 522 -3.76 11.04 -13.80
CA LEU A 522 -4.12 10.12 -14.86
C LEU A 522 -3.41 8.77 -14.74
N GLN A 523 -2.12 8.77 -14.35
CA GLN A 523 -1.37 7.55 -14.07
C GLN A 523 -2.00 6.75 -12.91
N PHE A 524 -2.44 7.43 -11.85
CA PHE A 524 -3.17 6.82 -10.75
C PHE A 524 -4.49 6.21 -11.23
N ASP A 525 -5.28 6.94 -12.00
CA ASP A 525 -6.56 6.45 -12.54
C ASP A 525 -6.35 5.23 -13.44
N PHE A 526 -5.31 5.23 -14.28
CA PHE A 526 -4.93 4.09 -15.11
C PHE A 526 -4.59 2.85 -14.26
N ALA A 527 -3.74 3.01 -13.24
CA ALA A 527 -3.38 1.91 -12.32
C ALA A 527 -4.59 1.39 -11.53
N TYR A 528 -5.48 2.29 -11.09
CA TYR A 528 -6.71 1.94 -10.39
C TYR A 528 -7.71 1.20 -11.29
N CYS A 529 -7.82 1.59 -12.56
CA CYS A 529 -8.64 0.88 -13.54
C CYS A 529 -8.11 -0.54 -13.78
N LEU A 530 -6.79 -0.71 -13.96
CA LEU A 530 -6.15 -2.03 -14.09
C LEU A 530 -6.41 -2.92 -12.86
N GLN A 531 -6.34 -2.35 -11.66
CA GLN A 531 -6.70 -3.06 -10.43
C GLN A 531 -8.18 -3.48 -10.44
N SER A 532 -9.07 -2.62 -10.89
CA SER A 532 -10.52 -2.85 -10.89
C SER A 532 -10.98 -3.82 -11.98
N THR A 533 -10.20 -4.02 -13.04
CA THR A 533 -10.44 -5.01 -14.11
C THR A 533 -9.77 -6.38 -13.85
N ASP A 534 -9.24 -6.60 -12.65
CA ASP A 534 -8.54 -7.84 -12.23
C ASP A 534 -7.21 -8.11 -12.99
N GLU A 535 -6.57 -7.05 -13.51
CA GLU A 535 -5.25 -7.11 -14.15
C GLU A 535 -4.12 -6.88 -13.14
N LYS A 536 -4.09 -7.71 -12.09
CA LYS A 536 -3.25 -7.55 -10.89
C LYS A 536 -1.79 -7.16 -11.20
N GLN A 537 -1.12 -7.91 -12.07
CA GLN A 537 0.30 -7.67 -12.37
C GLN A 537 0.54 -6.33 -13.06
N GLN A 538 -0.32 -5.98 -14.02
CA GLN A 538 -0.20 -4.70 -14.72
C GLN A 538 -0.50 -3.53 -13.78
N ALA A 539 -1.46 -3.69 -12.85
CA ALA A 539 -1.73 -2.70 -11.83
C ALA A 539 -0.52 -2.50 -10.90
N ILE A 540 0.14 -3.58 -10.45
CA ILE A 540 1.38 -3.51 -9.67
C ILE A 540 2.47 -2.74 -10.43
N ASP A 541 2.68 -3.08 -11.71
CA ASP A 541 3.69 -2.43 -12.54
C ASP A 541 3.37 -0.93 -12.75
N ALA A 542 2.10 -0.58 -12.97
CA ALA A 542 1.64 0.79 -13.12
C ALA A 542 1.78 1.61 -11.82
N TYR A 543 1.40 1.05 -10.66
CA TYR A 543 1.60 1.71 -9.37
C TYR A 543 3.09 1.88 -9.04
N ARG A 544 3.94 0.90 -9.36
CA ARG A 544 5.39 1.03 -9.20
C ARG A 544 5.98 2.12 -10.10
N ALA A 545 5.50 2.23 -11.34
CA ALA A 545 5.91 3.30 -12.25
C ALA A 545 5.49 4.69 -11.73
N LEU A 546 4.26 4.82 -11.23
CA LEU A 546 3.76 6.05 -10.60
C LEU A 546 4.60 6.43 -9.36
N LEU A 547 4.91 5.46 -8.50
CA LEU A 547 5.72 5.69 -7.29
C LEU A 547 7.20 5.93 -7.59
N TRP A 548 7.66 5.61 -8.79
CA TRP A 548 9.00 5.98 -9.23
C TRP A 548 9.11 7.48 -9.49
N SER A 549 8.07 8.10 -10.07
CA SER A 549 8.00 9.55 -10.28
C SER A 549 7.52 10.32 -9.05
N GLU A 550 6.54 9.79 -8.33
CA GLU A 550 5.94 10.42 -7.14
C GLU A 550 5.99 9.47 -5.93
N PRO A 551 7.14 9.39 -5.24
CA PRO A 551 7.38 8.38 -4.20
C PRO A 551 6.46 8.47 -2.98
N ASP A 552 5.85 9.63 -2.76
CA ASP A 552 5.02 9.94 -1.60
C ASP A 552 3.51 10.02 -1.94
N GLU A 553 3.09 9.48 -3.09
CA GLU A 553 1.67 9.36 -3.43
C GLU A 553 0.99 8.30 -2.53
N ALA A 554 0.37 8.75 -1.44
CA ALA A 554 -0.16 7.90 -0.39
C ALA A 554 -1.26 6.93 -0.88
N SER A 555 -2.08 7.35 -1.85
CA SER A 555 -3.14 6.50 -2.40
C SER A 555 -2.56 5.33 -3.20
N ALA A 556 -1.49 5.60 -3.98
CA ALA A 556 -0.79 4.57 -4.75
C ALA A 556 -0.04 3.60 -3.84
N LEU A 557 0.67 4.09 -2.82
CA LEU A 557 1.31 3.25 -1.80
C LEU A 557 0.29 2.34 -1.10
N HIS A 558 -0.88 2.87 -0.74
CA HIS A 558 -1.95 2.11 -0.11
C HIS A 558 -2.47 0.99 -1.03
N ASN A 559 -2.81 1.32 -2.28
CA ASN A 559 -3.34 0.36 -3.24
C ASN A 559 -2.31 -0.71 -3.61
N LEU A 560 -1.05 -0.33 -3.79
CA LEU A 560 0.03 -1.29 -4.02
C LEU A 560 0.19 -2.24 -2.83
N SER A 561 0.11 -1.74 -1.59
CA SER A 561 0.16 -2.57 -0.38
C SER A 561 -0.95 -3.62 -0.31
N LEU A 562 -2.12 -3.35 -0.90
CA LEU A 562 -3.22 -4.31 -1.00
C LEU A 562 -2.92 -5.39 -2.03
N LEU A 563 -2.37 -5.00 -3.18
CA LEU A 563 -2.10 -5.92 -4.28
C LEU A 563 -0.96 -6.90 -3.96
N ILE A 564 0.11 -6.44 -3.30
CA ILE A 564 1.30 -7.26 -3.06
C ILE A 564 1.26 -8.05 -1.75
N GLU A 565 0.21 -7.94 -0.92
CA GLU A 565 0.15 -8.59 0.40
C GLU A 565 0.46 -10.10 0.37
N ASP A 566 -0.08 -10.79 -0.64
CA ASP A 566 0.09 -12.23 -0.81
C ASP A 566 1.44 -12.60 -1.47
N GLU A 567 2.07 -11.66 -2.18
CA GLU A 567 3.31 -11.88 -2.94
C GLU A 567 4.56 -11.50 -2.13
N ASP A 568 4.53 -10.32 -1.51
CA ASP A 568 5.57 -9.76 -0.67
C ASP A 568 4.94 -9.02 0.53
N PHE A 569 4.70 -9.78 1.59
CA PHE A 569 4.06 -9.29 2.80
C PHE A 569 4.92 -8.26 3.56
N ASP A 570 6.25 -8.37 3.47
CA ASP A 570 7.18 -7.46 4.13
C ASP A 570 7.18 -6.10 3.40
N GLU A 571 7.20 -6.10 2.06
CA GLU A 571 7.02 -4.90 1.25
C GLU A 571 5.64 -4.27 1.52
N ALA A 572 4.56 -5.07 1.58
CA ALA A 572 3.21 -4.57 1.87
C ALA A 572 3.14 -3.80 3.21
N ILE A 573 3.77 -4.32 4.27
CA ILE A 573 3.86 -3.64 5.57
C ILE A 573 4.68 -2.36 5.47
N ALA A 574 5.81 -2.39 4.78
CA ALA A 574 6.67 -1.21 4.62
C ALA A 574 5.93 -0.08 3.89
N LEU A 575 5.24 -0.40 2.78
CA LEU A 575 4.40 0.55 2.05
C LEU A 575 3.27 1.09 2.93
N SER A 576 2.58 0.22 3.68
CA SER A 576 1.51 0.65 4.59
C SER A 576 2.00 1.45 5.80
N ASN A 577 3.27 1.32 6.21
CA ASN A 577 3.87 2.19 7.21
C ASN A 577 4.17 3.57 6.62
N ARG A 578 4.72 3.60 5.40
CA ARG A 578 5.03 4.84 4.69
C ARG A 578 3.77 5.69 4.41
N THR A 579 2.64 5.07 4.07
CA THR A 579 1.36 5.79 3.93
C THR A 579 0.93 6.49 5.21
N LEU A 580 1.17 5.87 6.37
CA LEU A 580 0.89 6.47 7.68
C LEU A 580 1.87 7.58 8.05
N GLU A 581 3.13 7.49 7.65
CA GLU A 581 4.10 8.58 7.84
C GLU A 581 3.68 9.82 7.04
N ILE A 582 3.11 9.63 5.84
CA ILE A 582 2.63 10.71 4.98
C ILE A 582 1.29 11.28 5.47
N SER A 583 0.35 10.43 5.89
CA SER A 583 -0.99 10.84 6.34
C SER A 583 -1.41 10.10 7.61
N PRO A 584 -0.92 10.53 8.80
CA PRO A 584 -1.13 9.84 10.06
C PRO A 584 -2.60 9.77 10.48
N ASP A 585 -3.41 10.78 10.12
CA ASP A 585 -4.79 10.93 10.56
C ASP A 585 -5.82 10.18 9.67
N ASN A 586 -5.37 9.49 8.62
CA ASN A 586 -6.27 8.77 7.71
C ASN A 586 -6.68 7.40 8.31
N GLU A 587 -7.96 7.27 8.69
CA GLU A 587 -8.49 6.06 9.30
C GLU A 587 -8.32 4.80 8.43
N LEU A 588 -8.42 4.90 7.09
CA LEU A 588 -8.26 3.76 6.19
C LEU A 588 -6.82 3.23 6.25
N PHE A 589 -5.83 4.14 6.27
CA PHE A 589 -4.42 3.77 6.35
C PHE A 589 -4.08 3.18 7.72
N GLN A 590 -4.64 3.74 8.79
CA GLN A 590 -4.47 3.20 10.15
C GLN A 590 -5.02 1.77 10.27
N ARG A 591 -6.23 1.52 9.75
CA ARG A 591 -6.85 0.20 9.76
C ARG A 591 -6.01 -0.80 8.95
N ARG A 592 -5.52 -0.41 7.77
CA ARG A 592 -4.69 -1.26 6.91
C ARG A 592 -3.40 -1.67 7.63
N TYR A 593 -2.64 -0.71 8.15
CA TYR A 593 -1.39 -1.00 8.86
C TYR A 593 -1.60 -1.85 10.10
N THR A 594 -2.63 -1.56 10.89
CA THR A 594 -2.98 -2.33 12.08
C THR A 594 -3.32 -3.78 11.73
N SER A 595 -4.10 -3.99 10.66
CA SER A 595 -4.44 -5.32 10.16
C SER A 595 -3.21 -6.11 9.75
N LEU A 596 -2.30 -5.50 8.96
CA LEU A 596 -1.07 -6.16 8.55
C LEU A 596 -0.16 -6.47 9.75
N ARG A 597 -0.06 -5.57 10.73
CA ARG A 597 0.70 -5.80 11.96
C ARG A 597 0.15 -6.98 12.77
N GLN A 598 -1.16 -7.08 12.93
CA GLN A 598 -1.79 -8.23 13.61
C GLN A 598 -1.50 -9.53 12.88
N THR A 599 -1.53 -9.52 11.54
CA THR A 599 -1.16 -10.69 10.74
C THR A 599 0.32 -11.04 10.92
N LEU A 600 1.23 -10.06 10.98
CA LEU A 600 2.65 -10.28 11.25
C LEU A 600 2.86 -10.90 12.63
N GLU A 601 2.20 -10.35 13.67
CA GLU A 601 2.26 -10.85 15.03
C GLU A 601 1.77 -12.31 15.08
N ARG A 602 0.62 -12.62 14.47
CA ARG A 602 0.11 -14.00 14.37
C ARG A 602 1.09 -14.95 13.67
N ARG A 603 1.66 -14.54 12.52
CA ARG A 603 2.66 -15.35 11.79
C ARG A 603 3.89 -15.62 12.67
N SER A 604 4.35 -14.60 13.40
CA SER A 604 5.50 -14.72 14.31
C SER A 604 5.21 -15.65 15.51
N GLU A 605 3.99 -15.60 16.06
CA GLU A 605 3.56 -16.46 17.16
C GLU A 605 3.41 -17.92 16.72
N GLU A 606 2.86 -18.16 15.52
CA GLU A 606 2.75 -19.47 14.91
C GLU A 606 4.14 -20.08 14.68
N GLN A 607 5.07 -19.30 14.13
CA GLN A 607 6.45 -19.75 13.93
C GLN A 607 7.15 -20.03 15.27
N ALA A 608 6.99 -19.17 16.27
CA ALA A 608 7.51 -19.40 17.61
C ALA A 608 6.87 -20.64 18.29
N ALA A 609 5.60 -20.93 18.02
CA ALA A 609 4.94 -22.14 18.50
C ALA A 609 5.50 -23.40 17.84
N GLN A 610 5.73 -23.37 16.51
CA GLN A 610 6.38 -24.45 15.78
C GLN A 610 7.80 -24.71 16.28
N ASP A 611 8.59 -23.65 16.49
CA ASP A 611 9.95 -23.76 17.02
C ASP A 611 9.98 -24.33 18.45
N ARG A 612 9.03 -23.90 19.30
CA ARG A 612 8.87 -24.47 20.65
C ARG A 612 8.51 -25.95 20.60
N GLU A 613 7.59 -26.35 19.73
CA GLU A 613 7.20 -27.75 19.59
C GLU A 613 8.37 -28.60 19.04
N ARG A 614 9.09 -28.10 18.03
CA ARG A 614 10.30 -28.76 17.52
C ARG A 614 11.36 -28.93 18.60
N THR A 615 11.58 -27.91 19.42
CA THR A 615 12.51 -27.95 20.56
C THR A 615 12.07 -28.98 21.59
N ARG A 616 10.77 -29.00 21.92
CA ARG A 616 10.17 -29.97 22.85
C ARG A 616 10.32 -31.41 22.36
N GLN A 617 10.10 -31.67 21.07
CA GLN A 617 10.30 -32.98 20.47
C GLN A 617 11.77 -33.42 20.53
N LEU A 618 12.71 -32.52 20.24
CA LEU A 618 14.13 -32.80 20.36
C LEU A 618 14.54 -33.13 21.80
N ASP A 619 14.03 -32.38 22.79
CA ASP A 619 14.30 -32.66 24.21
C ASP A 619 13.63 -33.96 24.67
N PHE A 620 12.44 -34.28 24.16
CA PHE A 620 11.79 -35.58 24.38
C PHE A 620 12.63 -36.74 23.81
N GLN A 621 13.24 -36.56 22.64
CA GLN A 621 14.14 -37.56 22.05
C GLN A 621 15.42 -37.76 22.88
N LYS A 622 16.02 -36.69 23.43
CA LYS A 622 17.21 -36.81 24.30
C LYS A 622 16.96 -37.65 25.55
N THR A 623 15.75 -37.55 26.13
CA THR A 623 15.37 -38.30 27.33
C THR A 623 15.04 -39.78 27.06
N ALA A 624 15.05 -40.24 25.79
CA ALA A 624 14.80 -41.64 25.46
C ALA A 624 15.78 -42.61 26.15
N ARG A 625 17.02 -42.17 26.41
CA ARG A 625 18.04 -42.95 27.11
C ARG A 625 17.60 -43.40 28.52
N GLU A 626 16.83 -42.57 29.23
CA GLU A 626 16.33 -42.87 30.58
C GLU A 626 15.17 -43.88 30.57
N ARG A 627 14.39 -43.90 29.48
CA ARG A 627 13.27 -44.83 29.28
C ARG A 627 13.71 -46.18 28.72
N PHE A 628 14.88 -46.25 28.10
CA PHE A 628 15.41 -47.46 27.46
C PHE A 628 15.45 -48.69 28.39
N PRO A 629 15.86 -48.58 29.68
CA PRO A 629 15.87 -49.72 30.60
C PRO A 629 14.49 -50.30 30.92
N GLN A 630 13.41 -49.56 30.66
CA GLN A 630 12.03 -49.99 30.91
C GLN A 630 11.43 -50.78 29.74
N LEU A 631 12.12 -50.81 28.59
CA LEU A 631 11.68 -51.57 27.43
C LEU A 631 11.73 -53.06 27.73
N ASP A 632 10.64 -53.76 27.42
CA ASP A 632 10.61 -55.23 27.45
C ASP A 632 11.42 -55.84 26.30
N PHE A 633 11.58 -57.16 26.37
CA PHE A 633 12.37 -57.94 25.42
C PHE A 633 11.93 -57.76 23.95
N HIS A 634 10.62 -57.68 23.69
CA HIS A 634 10.10 -57.57 22.32
C HIS A 634 10.46 -56.23 21.69
N LYS A 635 10.30 -55.12 22.44
CA LYS A 635 10.64 -53.77 21.97
C LYS A 635 12.15 -53.63 21.69
N ARG A 636 13.01 -54.21 22.54
CA ARG A 636 14.46 -54.20 22.32
C ARG A 636 14.89 -55.03 21.11
N ARG A 637 14.23 -56.16 20.85
CA ARG A 637 14.45 -56.96 19.63
C ARG A 637 14.10 -56.22 18.36
N ILE A 638 12.95 -55.54 18.35
CA ILE A 638 12.52 -54.71 17.23
C ILE A 638 13.56 -53.62 16.96
N LEU A 639 13.97 -52.86 17.97
CA LEU A 639 15.02 -51.84 17.84
C LEU A 639 16.33 -52.42 17.32
N THR A 640 16.73 -53.61 17.79
CA THR A 640 17.96 -54.27 17.34
C THR A 640 17.88 -54.66 15.86
N ALA A 641 16.76 -55.22 15.40
CA ALA A 641 16.54 -55.53 13.98
C ALA A 641 16.60 -54.27 13.12
N MET A 642 15.97 -53.18 13.59
CA MET A 642 15.98 -51.87 12.93
C MET A 642 17.36 -51.22 12.80
N THR A 643 18.37 -51.63 13.59
CA THR A 643 19.76 -51.16 13.40
C THR A 643 20.52 -51.92 12.31
N VAL A 644 19.98 -53.04 11.82
CA VAL A 644 20.62 -53.92 10.83
C VAL A 644 19.98 -53.75 9.45
N ILE A 645 18.68 -53.51 9.43
CA ILE A 645 17.90 -53.33 8.20
C ILE A 645 17.85 -51.86 7.80
N THR A 646 17.89 -51.59 6.51
CA THR A 646 17.78 -50.23 5.96
C THR A 646 16.36 -49.87 5.52
N GLU A 647 15.54 -50.89 5.25
CA GLU A 647 14.14 -50.78 4.82
C GLU A 647 13.38 -52.07 5.16
N PHE A 648 12.06 -51.99 5.26
CA PHE A 648 11.12 -53.12 5.32
C PHE A 648 9.80 -52.69 4.66
N ASP A 649 9.07 -53.64 4.07
CA ASP A 649 7.87 -53.35 3.27
C ASP A 649 6.65 -53.00 4.12
N ASP A 650 6.43 -53.76 5.19
CA ASP A 650 5.34 -53.56 6.16
C ASP A 650 5.71 -54.06 7.56
N LEU A 651 4.84 -53.81 8.54
CA LEU A 651 5.08 -54.25 9.91
C LEU A 651 5.13 -55.78 10.05
N ASP A 652 4.51 -56.54 9.14
CA ASP A 652 4.56 -58.00 9.15
C ASP A 652 5.95 -58.50 8.69
N HIS A 653 6.55 -57.85 7.70
CA HIS A 653 7.94 -58.07 7.29
C HIS A 653 8.91 -57.73 8.44
N LEU A 654 8.70 -56.61 9.16
CA LEU A 654 9.49 -56.30 10.36
C LEU A 654 9.28 -57.32 11.50
N ALA A 655 8.10 -57.92 11.60
CA ALA A 655 7.76 -58.93 12.60
C ALA A 655 8.56 -60.21 12.35
N GLU A 656 8.63 -60.65 11.08
CA GLU A 656 9.47 -61.76 10.65
C GLU A 656 10.96 -61.50 10.94
N LEU A 657 11.47 -60.33 10.53
CA LEU A 657 12.88 -59.95 10.71
C LEU A 657 13.30 -59.82 12.17
N SER A 658 12.41 -59.30 13.03
CA SER A 658 12.67 -59.17 14.47
C SER A 658 12.37 -60.45 15.27
N GLY A 659 11.70 -61.43 14.66
CA GLY A 659 11.16 -62.62 15.31
C GLY A 659 10.11 -62.30 16.39
N THR A 660 9.41 -61.18 16.25
CA THR A 660 8.26 -60.81 17.08
C THR A 660 7.02 -61.29 16.34
N GLY A 661 6.08 -61.97 17.00
CA GLY A 661 4.86 -62.44 16.32
C GLY A 661 4.09 -61.27 15.69
N PRO A 662 3.54 -61.40 14.47
CA PRO A 662 2.83 -60.32 13.76
C PRO A 662 1.74 -59.67 14.62
N GLN A 663 0.99 -60.48 15.37
CA GLN A 663 -0.09 -60.02 16.24
C GLN A 663 0.36 -59.06 17.37
N PHE A 664 1.65 -58.96 17.66
CA PHE A 664 2.21 -58.08 18.69
C PHE A 664 2.99 -56.90 18.10
N MET A 665 3.20 -56.83 16.78
CA MET A 665 4.07 -55.81 16.19
C MET A 665 3.47 -54.41 16.30
N GLU A 666 2.22 -54.22 15.87
CA GLU A 666 1.59 -52.90 15.80
C GLU A 666 1.57 -52.17 17.17
N GLY A 667 1.23 -52.90 18.23
CA GLY A 667 1.23 -52.35 19.59
C GLY A 667 2.64 -52.02 20.10
N ASN A 668 3.64 -52.85 19.77
CA ASN A 668 5.02 -52.59 20.15
C ASN A 668 5.64 -51.44 19.34
N TRP A 669 5.33 -51.34 18.05
CA TRP A 669 5.73 -50.25 17.17
C TRP A 669 5.20 -48.91 17.67
N ARG A 670 3.88 -48.82 17.87
CA ARG A 670 3.23 -47.62 18.42
C ARG A 670 3.88 -47.20 19.74
N ARG A 671 4.18 -48.17 20.61
CA ARG A 671 4.81 -47.88 21.91
C ARG A 671 6.28 -47.43 21.77
N LEU A 672 7.02 -47.94 20.79
CA LEU A 672 8.39 -47.51 20.51
C LEU A 672 8.44 -46.06 19.99
N VAL A 673 7.48 -45.69 19.14
CA VAL A 673 7.28 -44.31 18.67
C VAL A 673 6.87 -43.41 19.85
N GLU A 674 5.88 -43.81 20.66
CA GLU A 674 5.42 -43.08 21.86
C GLU A 674 6.54 -42.85 22.89
N LEU A 675 7.46 -43.80 23.05
CA LEU A 675 8.57 -43.68 23.99
C LEU A 675 9.73 -42.84 23.44
N GLY A 676 9.65 -42.40 22.17
CA GLY A 676 10.68 -41.67 21.46
C GLY A 676 11.89 -42.54 21.10
N MET A 677 11.72 -43.86 20.98
CA MET A 677 12.79 -44.80 20.60
C MET A 677 12.94 -44.91 19.09
N VAL A 678 11.84 -44.74 18.36
CA VAL A 678 11.76 -44.66 16.91
C VAL A 678 11.18 -43.29 16.56
N VAL A 679 11.78 -42.61 15.60
CA VAL A 679 11.31 -41.33 15.06
C VAL A 679 10.84 -41.58 13.63
N GLU A 680 9.60 -41.21 13.36
CA GLU A 680 9.02 -41.24 12.01
C GLU A 680 9.06 -39.82 11.43
N ASP A 681 9.40 -39.69 10.15
CA ASP A 681 9.26 -38.43 9.41
C ASP A 681 7.87 -38.28 8.78
N GLU A 682 7.57 -37.09 8.25
CA GLU A 682 6.28 -36.78 7.61
C GLU A 682 5.99 -37.65 6.36
N SER A 683 7.01 -38.34 5.82
CA SER A 683 6.88 -39.28 4.69
C SER A 683 6.66 -40.74 5.13
N GLY A 684 6.59 -41.00 6.44
CA GLY A 684 6.44 -42.35 7.00
C GLY A 684 7.75 -43.14 7.08
N LYS A 685 8.90 -42.51 6.81
CA LYS A 685 10.21 -43.12 6.94
C LYS A 685 10.64 -43.06 8.41
N TRP A 686 11.21 -44.15 8.89
CA TRP A 686 11.58 -44.30 10.30
C TRP A 686 13.09 -44.25 10.48
N ILE A 687 13.52 -43.81 11.65
CA ILE A 687 14.89 -43.94 12.16
C ILE A 687 14.85 -44.36 13.63
N VAL A 688 15.82 -45.18 14.03
CA VAL A 688 16.05 -45.41 15.47
C VAL A 688 16.66 -44.14 16.06
N ASN A 689 16.13 -43.67 17.18
CA ASN A 689 16.61 -42.46 17.85
C ASN A 689 18.11 -42.57 18.15
N SER A 690 18.88 -41.59 17.68
CA SER A 690 20.34 -41.58 17.77
C SER A 690 20.87 -41.64 19.20
N HIS A 691 20.11 -41.12 20.17
CA HIS A 691 20.48 -41.09 21.59
C HIS A 691 20.44 -42.47 22.29
N VAL A 692 19.80 -43.47 21.67
CA VAL A 692 19.71 -44.85 22.19
C VAL A 692 20.44 -45.88 21.32
N LEU A 693 21.00 -45.47 20.17
CA LEU A 693 21.70 -46.39 19.26
C LEU A 693 22.86 -47.13 19.95
N ASP A 694 23.63 -46.46 20.81
CA ASP A 694 24.73 -47.10 21.55
C ASP A 694 24.22 -48.16 22.53
N LEU A 695 23.06 -47.92 23.17
CA LEU A 695 22.43 -48.87 24.07
C LEU A 695 21.89 -50.10 23.32
N VAL A 696 21.23 -49.88 22.18
CA VAL A 696 20.76 -50.96 21.29
C VAL A 696 21.93 -51.80 20.77
N GLN A 697 23.06 -51.17 20.43
CA GLN A 697 24.27 -51.87 19.99
C GLN A 697 24.93 -52.71 21.10
N ARG A 698 24.87 -52.26 22.36
CA ARG A 698 25.35 -53.04 23.53
C ARG A 698 24.45 -54.25 23.84
N GLU A 699 23.14 -54.11 23.64
CA GLU A 699 22.18 -55.22 23.73
C GLU A 699 22.47 -56.29 22.67
N ARG A 700 22.85 -55.88 21.45
CA ARG A 700 23.32 -56.80 20.40
C ARG A 700 24.52 -57.63 20.87
N SER A 701 25.42 -57.06 21.67
CA SER A 701 26.56 -57.80 22.23
C SER A 701 26.14 -58.89 23.22
N HIS A 702 25.03 -58.69 23.93
CA HIS A 702 24.50 -59.60 24.95
C HIS A 702 23.48 -60.60 24.36
N SER A 703 22.74 -60.22 23.32
CA SER A 703 21.74 -61.07 22.65
C SER A 703 22.32 -62.00 21.58
N VAL A 704 23.52 -61.71 21.06
CA VAL A 704 24.27 -62.62 20.15
C VAL A 704 24.72 -63.92 20.83
N ALA A 705 24.53 -64.08 22.15
CA ALA A 705 24.86 -65.32 22.86
C ALA A 705 23.76 -66.41 22.85
N ILE A 706 22.52 -66.14 22.41
CA ILE A 706 21.40 -67.11 22.63
C ILE A 706 20.65 -67.54 21.36
N THR A 707 20.92 -67.01 20.16
CA THR A 707 20.12 -67.44 18.97
C THR A 707 20.88 -67.67 17.65
N PHE A 708 22.22 -67.66 17.63
CA PHE A 708 22.98 -68.09 16.44
C PHE A 708 24.24 -68.89 16.83
N ILE A 709 24.07 -70.09 17.41
CA ILE A 709 25.12 -71.12 17.41
C ILE A 709 24.52 -72.40 16.84
N ARG A 710 24.23 -72.37 15.54
CA ARG A 710 24.14 -73.56 14.68
C ARG A 710 24.70 -73.20 13.30
N ALA A 711 25.95 -72.77 13.26
CA ALA A 711 26.75 -72.71 12.04
C ALA A 711 28.25 -72.40 12.32
N ASP A 712 28.82 -72.91 13.41
CA ASP A 712 30.28 -72.84 13.58
C ASP A 712 30.78 -74.02 14.42
N ASP A 713 31.39 -75.01 13.77
CA ASP A 713 31.96 -76.24 14.38
C ASP A 713 33.21 -75.95 15.26
N ARG A 714 33.41 -74.69 15.67
CA ARG A 714 34.58 -74.23 16.44
C ARG A 714 34.25 -73.70 17.84
N VAL A 715 32.99 -73.77 18.28
CA VAL A 715 32.58 -73.31 19.62
C VAL A 715 32.62 -74.45 20.63
N ALA A 716 33.53 -74.35 21.60
CA ALA A 716 33.82 -75.40 22.59
C ALA A 716 33.13 -75.22 23.96
N TYR A 717 32.20 -74.25 24.11
CA TYR A 717 31.47 -74.02 25.36
C TYR A 717 29.97 -74.32 25.19
N LYS A 718 29.31 -74.79 26.26
CA LYS A 718 27.87 -75.09 26.30
C LYS A 718 27.12 -74.10 27.20
N PRO A 719 25.85 -73.77 26.90
CA PRO A 719 25.01 -72.99 27.81
C PRO A 719 24.88 -73.67 29.18
N VAL A 720 24.76 -72.85 30.23
CA VAL A 720 24.64 -73.33 31.62
C VAL A 720 23.30 -74.00 31.89
N PHE A 721 22.22 -73.62 31.19
CA PHE A 721 20.89 -74.22 31.32
C PHE A 721 20.56 -75.02 30.06
N ASN A 722 20.05 -76.25 30.23
CA ASN A 722 19.72 -77.13 29.12
C ASN A 722 18.27 -76.92 28.63
N SER A 723 17.43 -76.26 29.42
CA SER A 723 16.04 -75.97 29.07
C SER A 723 15.57 -74.57 29.51
N LYS A 724 14.55 -74.04 28.82
CA LYS A 724 13.90 -72.78 29.21
C LYS A 724 13.23 -72.88 30.59
N LEU A 725 12.76 -74.07 30.96
CA LEU A 725 12.17 -74.32 32.28
C LEU A 725 13.21 -74.20 33.40
N GLU A 726 14.41 -74.78 33.22
CA GLU A 726 15.53 -74.63 34.15
C GLU A 726 15.90 -73.15 34.39
N TYR A 727 15.94 -72.34 33.32
CA TYR A 727 16.23 -70.91 33.42
C TYR A 727 15.15 -70.15 34.22
N VAL A 728 13.87 -70.44 33.99
CA VAL A 728 12.77 -69.80 34.72
C VAL A 728 12.79 -70.20 36.20
N VAL A 729 12.98 -71.50 36.50
CA VAL A 729 13.10 -71.98 37.89
C VAL A 729 14.30 -71.33 38.59
N TYR A 730 15.44 -71.20 37.90
CA TYR A 730 16.62 -70.52 38.43
C TYR A 730 16.35 -69.06 38.82
N ASN A 731 15.68 -68.29 37.96
CA ASN A 731 15.35 -66.89 38.27
C ASN A 731 14.42 -66.76 39.48
N VAL A 732 13.44 -67.66 39.61
CA VAL A 732 12.56 -67.71 40.79
C VAL A 732 13.35 -68.08 42.04
N MET A 733 14.30 -69.02 41.94
CA MET A 733 15.16 -69.44 43.05
C MET A 733 16.07 -68.30 43.55
N ILE A 734 16.64 -67.49 42.65
CA ILE A 734 17.41 -66.30 43.06
C ILE A 734 16.54 -65.34 43.89
N GLY A 735 15.28 -65.14 43.51
CA GLY A 735 14.35 -64.28 44.24
C GLY A 735 13.91 -64.86 45.59
N LEU A 736 13.81 -66.18 45.72
CA LEU A 736 13.41 -66.85 46.96
C LEU A 736 14.59 -67.07 47.94
N PHE A 737 15.81 -67.13 47.42
CA PHE A 737 17.04 -67.30 48.21
C PHE A 737 18.03 -66.13 48.00
N PRO A 738 17.63 -64.87 48.24
CA PRO A 738 18.45 -63.69 47.89
C PRO A 738 19.78 -63.60 48.66
N ASN A 739 19.87 -64.24 49.83
CA ASN A 739 21.07 -64.26 50.69
C ASN A 739 21.91 -65.54 50.55
N HIS A 740 21.63 -66.38 49.55
CA HIS A 740 22.34 -67.64 49.32
C HIS A 740 22.97 -67.67 47.92
N LEU A 741 23.91 -68.59 47.71
CA LEU A 741 24.45 -68.86 46.39
C LEU A 741 23.61 -69.94 45.71
N VAL A 742 23.08 -69.64 44.52
CA VAL A 742 22.28 -70.58 43.71
C VAL A 742 23.15 -71.06 42.54
N PHE A 743 23.56 -72.33 42.55
CA PHE A 743 24.41 -72.93 41.53
C PHE A 743 23.62 -73.89 40.62
N PRO A 744 23.55 -73.65 39.30
CA PRO A 744 22.94 -74.57 38.35
C PRO A 744 23.89 -75.64 37.82
N ASN A 745 23.35 -76.80 37.46
CA ASN A 745 24.05 -77.93 36.83
C ASN A 745 25.35 -78.33 37.56
N MET A 746 25.26 -78.49 38.88
CA MET A 746 26.40 -78.74 39.75
C MET A 746 26.74 -80.23 39.79
N ALA A 747 27.98 -80.58 39.44
CA ALA A 747 28.43 -81.97 39.43
C ALA A 747 28.53 -82.52 40.87
N LEU A 748 28.08 -83.75 41.14
CA LEU A 748 27.94 -84.25 42.52
C LEU A 748 29.26 -84.29 43.30
N GLN A 749 30.40 -84.43 42.60
CA GLN A 749 31.76 -84.43 43.15
C GLN A 749 32.18 -83.06 43.70
N THR A 750 31.46 -82.00 43.34
CA THR A 750 31.66 -80.67 43.92
C THR A 750 30.86 -80.46 45.20
N ILE A 751 29.88 -81.32 45.47
CA ILE A 751 28.98 -81.27 46.63
C ILE A 751 29.45 -82.26 47.70
N PHE A 752 29.87 -83.46 47.29
CA PHE A 752 30.26 -84.55 48.20
C PHE A 752 31.72 -84.95 48.03
N GLN A 753 32.36 -85.32 49.14
CA GLN A 753 33.75 -85.78 49.15
C GLN A 753 33.88 -87.19 48.56
N TYR A 754 34.82 -87.36 47.63
CA TYR A 754 35.09 -88.62 46.90
C TYR A 754 35.27 -89.82 47.86
N ASP A 755 36.24 -89.73 48.77
CA ASP A 755 36.61 -90.84 49.67
C ASP A 755 35.44 -91.27 50.56
N LYS A 756 34.61 -90.30 50.99
CA LYS A 756 33.46 -90.58 51.85
C LYS A 756 32.33 -91.25 51.11
N ILE A 757 32.07 -90.90 49.86
CA ILE A 757 31.06 -91.58 49.07
C ILE A 757 31.53 -92.99 48.69
N GLU A 758 32.80 -93.17 48.31
CA GLU A 758 33.36 -94.49 47.92
C GLU A 758 33.23 -95.53 49.04
N GLU A 759 33.45 -95.12 50.29
CA GLU A 759 33.32 -96.00 51.47
C GLU A 759 31.87 -96.45 51.75
N HIS A 760 30.84 -95.72 51.27
CA HIS A 760 29.46 -95.85 51.72
C HIS A 760 28.46 -96.30 50.64
N VAL A 761 28.88 -96.47 49.38
CA VAL A 761 28.03 -96.95 48.29
C VAL A 761 28.70 -98.08 47.50
N ASP A 762 27.92 -98.88 46.78
CA ASP A 762 28.45 -99.94 45.92
C ASP A 762 29.14 -99.37 44.65
N ALA A 763 29.94 -100.21 43.98
CA ALA A 763 30.76 -99.80 42.83
C ALA A 763 29.96 -99.33 41.60
N ASP A 764 28.67 -99.67 41.49
CA ASP A 764 27.81 -99.19 40.41
C ASP A 764 27.24 -97.80 40.75
N THR A 765 26.76 -97.63 41.98
CA THR A 765 26.33 -96.32 42.51
C THR A 765 27.49 -95.31 42.55
N PHE A 766 28.71 -95.75 42.86
CA PHE A 766 29.90 -94.90 42.85
C PHE A 766 30.26 -94.40 41.44
N ARG A 767 30.17 -95.26 40.41
CA ARG A 767 30.36 -94.85 39.01
C ARG A 767 29.31 -93.85 38.57
N TYR A 768 28.07 -94.00 39.02
CA TYR A 768 27.02 -93.02 38.76
C TYR A 768 27.32 -91.67 39.42
N PHE A 769 27.83 -91.64 40.66
CA PHE A 769 28.29 -90.42 41.33
C PHE A 769 29.32 -89.64 40.51
N LEU A 770 30.29 -90.33 39.90
CA LEU A 770 31.35 -89.69 39.10
C LEU A 770 30.89 -89.08 37.78
N MET A 771 29.66 -89.36 37.32
CA MET A 771 29.15 -88.87 36.04
C MET A 771 27.86 -88.05 36.16
N SER A 772 27.34 -87.89 37.38
CA SER A 772 26.04 -87.28 37.64
C SER A 772 26.17 -85.85 38.16
N GLN A 773 25.11 -85.09 37.96
CA GLN A 773 24.96 -83.70 38.39
C GLN A 773 23.57 -83.50 39.01
N VAL A 774 23.43 -82.41 39.78
CA VAL A 774 22.14 -81.90 40.26
C VAL A 774 21.77 -80.63 39.52
N ASP A 775 20.49 -80.48 39.16
CA ASP A 775 20.04 -79.34 38.34
C ASP A 775 20.27 -77.99 39.03
N LEU A 776 20.02 -77.91 40.35
CA LEU A 776 20.27 -76.72 41.15
C LEU A 776 20.77 -77.11 42.55
N CYS A 777 21.71 -76.34 43.10
CA CYS A 777 22.21 -76.50 44.46
C CYS A 777 22.24 -75.14 45.16
N ILE A 778 21.59 -75.05 46.32
CA ILE A 778 21.64 -73.87 47.18
C ILE A 778 22.77 -74.05 48.18
N THR A 779 23.65 -73.05 48.25
CA THR A 779 24.82 -73.06 49.13
C THR A 779 24.79 -71.84 50.04
N SER A 780 25.17 -72.04 51.30
CA SER A 780 25.25 -70.96 52.28
C SER A 780 26.28 -69.92 51.88
N THR A 781 25.96 -68.63 52.01
CA THR A 781 26.96 -67.56 51.89
C THR A 781 27.82 -67.41 53.15
N SER A 782 27.39 -67.97 54.28
CA SER A 782 28.08 -67.87 55.58
C SER A 782 29.13 -68.97 55.76
N SER A 783 28.80 -70.20 55.37
CA SER A 783 29.63 -71.39 55.56
C SER A 783 30.18 -71.96 54.26
N TYR A 784 29.67 -71.54 53.11
CA TYR A 784 29.98 -72.09 51.79
C TYR A 784 29.70 -73.60 51.65
N LEU A 785 28.89 -74.16 52.54
CA LEU A 785 28.45 -75.56 52.50
C LEU A 785 27.11 -75.70 51.75
N PRO A 786 26.90 -76.82 51.02
CA PRO A 786 25.64 -77.10 50.34
C PRO A 786 24.51 -77.29 51.34
N ILE A 787 23.39 -76.59 51.11
CA ILE A 787 22.21 -76.58 51.96
C ILE A 787 21.15 -77.54 51.43
N VAL A 788 20.82 -77.46 50.13
CA VAL A 788 19.78 -78.29 49.51
C VAL A 788 20.01 -78.39 47.99
N GLY A 789 19.84 -79.60 47.46
CA GLY A 789 19.82 -79.86 46.02
C GLY A 789 18.37 -79.89 45.50
N PHE A 790 18.17 -79.45 44.26
CA PHE A 790 16.90 -79.52 43.54
C PHE A 790 17.07 -80.21 42.20
N GLU A 791 16.15 -81.11 41.88
CA GLU A 791 15.97 -81.70 40.56
C GLU A 791 14.66 -81.23 39.95
N ILE A 792 14.70 -80.92 38.65
CA ILE A 792 13.57 -80.42 37.89
C ILE A 792 13.10 -81.56 36.98
N ASP A 793 12.13 -82.34 37.49
CA ASP A 793 11.56 -83.47 36.75
C ASP A 793 10.61 -82.95 35.64
N SER A 794 10.77 -83.44 34.41
CA SER A 794 9.81 -83.21 33.32
C SER A 794 8.79 -84.35 33.19
N HIS A 795 7.60 -84.08 32.63
CA HIS A 795 6.43 -85.00 32.58
C HIS A 795 6.64 -86.30 31.76
N TYR A 796 7.81 -86.49 31.13
CA TYR A 796 8.06 -87.55 30.14
C TYR A 796 8.98 -88.68 30.63
N HIS A 797 9.04 -89.05 31.92
CA HIS A 797 9.93 -90.16 32.32
C HIS A 797 9.38 -91.07 33.42
N ASP A 798 8.77 -92.18 32.99
CA ASP A 798 8.39 -93.31 33.84
C ASP A 798 9.13 -94.61 33.42
N SER A 799 10.35 -94.48 32.88
CA SER A 799 11.16 -95.63 32.48
C SER A 799 11.81 -96.30 33.69
N GLU A 800 11.89 -97.63 33.68
CA GLU A 800 12.60 -98.43 34.70
C GLU A 800 14.03 -97.91 34.92
N ALA A 801 14.72 -97.51 33.84
CA ALA A 801 16.08 -96.97 33.90
C ALA A 801 16.19 -95.62 34.61
N GLN A 802 15.17 -94.75 34.53
CA GLN A 802 15.17 -93.47 35.25
C GLN A 802 14.88 -93.69 36.73
N LYS A 803 13.96 -94.61 37.06
CA LYS A 803 13.67 -95.00 38.45
C LYS A 803 14.90 -95.56 39.16
N GLU A 804 15.69 -96.38 38.46
CA GLU A 804 16.95 -96.92 38.99
C GLU A 804 18.00 -95.82 39.25
N ARG A 805 18.12 -94.84 38.34
CA ARG A 805 19.00 -93.67 38.52
C ARG A 805 18.55 -92.75 39.64
N ASP A 806 17.24 -92.58 39.81
CA ASP A 806 16.65 -91.81 40.88
C ASP A 806 16.92 -92.43 42.25
N VAL A 807 16.82 -93.76 42.35
CA VAL A 807 17.19 -94.50 43.57
C VAL A 807 18.67 -94.28 43.91
N LYS A 808 19.56 -94.37 42.91
CA LYS A 808 21.00 -94.10 43.09
C LYS A 808 21.27 -92.65 43.52
N LYS A 809 20.65 -91.66 42.87
CA LYS A 809 20.79 -90.23 43.20
C LYS A 809 20.27 -89.92 44.61
N ASN A 810 19.10 -90.43 44.97
CA ASN A 810 18.53 -90.26 46.31
C ASN A 810 19.44 -90.89 47.38
N ARG A 811 20.02 -92.07 47.09
CA ARG A 811 20.96 -92.73 48.00
C ARG A 811 22.23 -91.91 48.22
N LEU A 812 22.76 -91.28 47.15
CA LEU A 812 23.94 -90.42 47.24
C LEU A 812 23.71 -89.18 48.11
N PHE A 813 22.58 -88.47 47.92
CA PHE A 813 22.24 -87.31 48.76
C PHE A 813 21.96 -87.72 50.21
N GLN A 814 21.34 -88.89 50.43
CA GLN A 814 21.13 -89.43 51.77
C GLN A 814 22.46 -89.75 52.49
N VAL A 815 23.41 -90.38 51.81
CA VAL A 815 24.75 -90.67 52.36
C VAL A 815 25.56 -89.38 52.56
N GLY A 816 25.45 -88.44 51.63
CA GLY A 816 26.17 -87.17 51.66
C GLY A 816 25.62 -86.13 52.63
N GLY A 817 24.49 -86.38 53.27
CA GLY A 817 23.93 -85.53 54.32
C GLY A 817 23.32 -84.21 53.84
N VAL A 818 23.04 -84.06 52.54
CA VAL A 818 22.37 -82.88 51.95
C VAL A 818 20.98 -83.29 51.46
N PRO A 819 19.89 -82.58 51.83
CA PRO A 819 18.55 -82.85 51.32
C PRO A 819 18.46 -82.68 49.79
N LEU A 820 17.70 -83.56 49.14
CA LEU A 820 17.36 -83.46 47.72
C LEU A 820 15.84 -83.28 47.57
N LEU A 821 15.44 -82.18 46.93
CA LEU A 821 14.06 -81.89 46.59
C LEU A 821 13.83 -82.10 45.10
N ARG A 822 12.67 -82.65 44.73
CA ARG A 822 12.26 -82.83 43.34
C ARG A 822 11.08 -81.95 43.05
N LEU A 823 11.23 -81.06 42.08
CA LEU A 823 10.17 -80.19 41.60
C LEU A 823 9.55 -80.81 40.37
N ARG A 824 8.21 -80.89 40.36
CA ARG A 824 7.42 -81.37 39.23
C ARG A 824 6.44 -80.29 38.79
N PRO A 825 6.91 -79.25 38.08
CA PRO A 825 6.04 -78.19 37.60
C PRO A 825 5.04 -78.78 36.59
N HIS A 826 3.74 -78.79 36.89
CA HIS A 826 2.73 -79.35 35.98
C HIS A 826 2.36 -78.38 34.84
N GLY A 827 2.35 -78.84 33.58
CA GLY A 827 1.87 -78.08 32.42
C GLY A 827 2.89 -77.08 31.83
N GLN A 828 2.41 -75.93 31.35
CA GLN A 828 3.23 -74.70 31.14
C GLN A 828 2.98 -73.78 32.34
N PRO A 829 3.59 -74.06 33.51
CA PRO A 829 3.30 -73.29 34.72
C PRO A 829 3.83 -71.87 34.54
N ASN A 830 3.00 -70.90 34.92
CA ASN A 830 3.44 -69.51 35.03
C ASN A 830 4.42 -69.37 36.22
N GLU A 831 5.18 -68.28 36.23
CA GLU A 831 6.22 -68.04 37.24
C GLU A 831 5.66 -68.06 38.67
N ALA A 832 4.43 -67.59 38.87
CA ALA A 832 3.75 -67.62 40.17
C ALA A 832 3.46 -69.04 40.67
N ALA A 833 3.09 -69.97 39.79
CA ALA A 833 2.86 -71.37 40.14
C ALA A 833 4.18 -72.07 40.52
N ILE A 834 5.25 -71.84 39.73
CA ILE A 834 6.59 -72.38 40.04
C ILE A 834 7.07 -71.86 41.40
N ARG A 835 6.89 -70.55 41.66
CA ARG A 835 7.24 -69.93 42.93
C ARG A 835 6.51 -70.59 44.11
N LYS A 836 5.22 -70.86 43.95
CA LYS A 836 4.42 -71.54 44.96
C LYS A 836 4.91 -72.98 45.20
N ASP A 837 5.16 -73.74 44.14
CA ASP A 837 5.62 -75.13 44.24
C ASP A 837 6.96 -75.23 44.99
N ILE A 838 7.88 -74.28 44.75
CA ILE A 838 9.16 -74.21 45.47
C ILE A 838 8.94 -73.87 46.94
N ILE A 839 8.11 -72.88 47.25
CA ILE A 839 7.79 -72.51 48.63
C ILE A 839 7.20 -73.71 49.37
N ASP A 840 6.23 -74.39 48.79
CA ASP A 840 5.57 -75.55 49.38
C ASP A 840 6.56 -76.72 49.59
N ALA A 841 7.45 -76.98 48.64
CA ALA A 841 8.49 -78.02 48.75
C ALA A 841 9.48 -77.73 49.90
N VAL A 842 9.94 -76.49 50.02
CA VAL A 842 10.89 -76.07 51.07
C VAL A 842 10.23 -76.09 52.45
N ARG A 843 8.99 -75.60 52.58
CA ARG A 843 8.22 -75.66 53.84
C ARG A 843 7.98 -77.10 54.31
N ASN A 844 7.64 -78.00 53.39
CA ASN A 844 7.44 -79.42 53.70
C ASN A 844 8.74 -80.08 54.19
N LEU A 845 9.89 -79.70 53.64
CA LEU A 845 11.19 -80.19 54.10
C LEU A 845 11.46 -79.79 55.57
N GLY A 846 11.17 -78.55 55.94
CA GLY A 846 11.28 -78.08 57.33
C GLY A 846 10.42 -78.91 58.30
N GLY A 847 9.20 -79.29 57.90
CA GLY A 847 8.35 -80.20 58.68
C GLY A 847 8.96 -81.58 58.88
N GLN A 848 9.52 -82.18 57.83
CA GLN A 848 10.15 -83.50 57.89
C GLN A 848 11.44 -83.52 58.73
N LEU A 849 12.22 -82.43 58.71
CA LEU A 849 13.44 -82.31 59.51
C LEU A 849 13.15 -82.14 61.01
N ARG A 850 12.07 -81.42 61.37
CA ARG A 850 11.63 -81.28 62.78
C ARG A 850 11.22 -82.61 63.42
N ASP A 851 10.59 -83.52 62.67
CA ASP A 851 10.23 -84.86 63.15
C ASP A 851 11.45 -85.79 63.35
N VAL A 852 12.58 -85.50 62.69
CA VAL A 852 13.83 -86.29 62.75
C VAL A 852 14.84 -85.70 63.76
N ALA A 853 14.72 -84.41 64.12
CA ALA A 853 15.65 -83.66 64.97
C ALA A 853 15.89 -84.23 66.39
N HIS A 854 15.10 -85.22 66.84
CA HIS A 854 15.34 -85.92 68.10
C HIS A 854 16.34 -87.09 68.00
N ARG A 855 16.88 -87.45 66.82
CA ARG A 855 17.80 -88.59 66.66
C ARG A 855 18.85 -88.40 65.55
N SER A 856 19.79 -87.46 65.69
CA SER A 856 21.18 -87.57 65.17
C SER A 856 21.92 -86.22 65.21
N GLU A 857 23.05 -86.18 65.91
CA GLU A 857 24.04 -85.10 65.81
C GLU A 857 24.84 -85.30 64.50
N GLY A 858 24.63 -84.43 63.50
CA GLY A 858 25.38 -84.47 62.25
C GLY A 858 24.70 -83.87 61.02
N LEU A 859 23.39 -83.57 61.08
CA LEU A 859 22.70 -82.88 59.99
C LEU A 859 22.94 -81.36 60.09
N VAL A 860 23.35 -80.76 58.96
CA VAL A 860 23.41 -79.30 58.76
C VAL A 860 22.14 -78.69 59.34
N LYS A 861 22.29 -77.76 60.29
CA LYS A 861 21.15 -77.11 60.94
C LYS A 861 20.48 -76.14 59.96
N LEU A 862 19.79 -76.69 58.95
CA LEU A 862 19.05 -75.95 57.93
C LEU A 862 18.08 -74.93 58.57
N ASP A 863 17.57 -75.22 59.77
CA ASP A 863 16.72 -74.33 60.57
C ASP A 863 17.35 -72.97 60.92
N PHE A 864 18.69 -72.83 60.86
CA PHE A 864 19.39 -71.55 61.10
C PHE A 864 19.62 -70.75 59.81
N GLU A 865 19.57 -71.39 58.64
CA GLU A 865 19.83 -70.74 57.34
C GLU A 865 18.52 -70.39 56.60
N VAL A 866 17.45 -71.17 56.82
CA VAL A 866 16.14 -70.94 56.22
C VAL A 866 15.04 -70.96 57.28
N ASP A 867 14.32 -69.84 57.45
CA ASP A 867 13.10 -69.81 58.25
C ASP A 867 11.95 -70.48 57.48
N PHE A 868 11.75 -71.77 57.74
CA PHE A 868 10.73 -72.58 57.07
C PHE A 868 9.29 -72.12 57.36
N GLU A 869 9.01 -71.36 58.43
CA GLU A 869 7.64 -70.89 58.71
C GLU A 869 7.27 -69.64 57.93
N THR A 870 8.24 -68.74 57.75
CA THR A 870 8.03 -67.48 57.02
C THR A 870 8.50 -67.52 55.57
N PHE A 871 9.19 -68.58 55.13
CA PHE A 871 9.72 -68.72 53.77
C PHE A 871 8.64 -68.46 52.71
N GLY A 872 8.80 -67.41 51.90
CA GLY A 872 7.84 -67.05 50.86
C GLY A 872 6.63 -66.20 51.29
N ASN A 873 6.52 -65.78 52.56
CA ASN A 873 5.50 -64.80 52.97
C ASN A 873 5.94 -63.38 52.60
N GLU A 874 5.17 -62.71 51.72
CA GLU A 874 5.40 -61.31 51.34
C GLU A 874 4.94 -60.36 52.46
N THR A 875 5.81 -60.09 53.44
CA THR A 875 5.66 -58.95 54.36
C THR A 875 7.00 -58.21 54.55
N GLN A 876 7.27 -57.32 53.58
CA GLN A 876 7.81 -55.93 53.66
C GLN A 876 9.16 -55.64 54.35
N PRO A 877 9.82 -54.47 54.11
CA PRO A 877 9.60 -53.42 53.11
C PRO A 877 10.86 -53.06 52.28
N THR A 878 10.62 -52.28 51.22
CA THR A 878 11.59 -51.37 50.58
C THR A 878 12.40 -50.59 51.62
N VAL A 879 13.72 -50.71 51.57
CA VAL A 879 14.65 -49.74 52.16
C VAL A 879 15.21 -48.91 51.01
N GLN A 880 15.14 -47.58 51.21
CA GLN A 880 15.63 -46.52 50.32
C GLN A 880 17.09 -46.67 49.92
#